data_AF-A0AAU3HKY9-F1
#
_entry.id   AF-A0AAU3HKY9-F1
#
_cell.length_a   1.000
_cell.length_b   1.000
_cell.length_c   1.000
_cell.angle_alpha   90.00
_cell.angle_beta   90.00
_cell.angle_gamma   90.00
#
_symmetry.space_group_name_H-M   'P 1'
#
loop_
_entity.id
_entity.type
_entity.pdbx_description
1 polymer ?
#
loop_
_entity_poly.entity_id
_entity_poly.type
_entity_poly.pdbx_seq_one_letter_code
_entity_poly.pdbx_strand_id
1 'polypeptide(L)'
;MESRSGRRPSLPRVLAVAVTAAALVVPPGAATAATRSPGPAPVVTRAALDPALTAGRGATVDYVEQEAEHARTTGTVIGPDRSAYTLAGEASGRRAVRLLPGQHVEFTLPRATNALTVRYSIPDAPGGGGITAPLRVDVGRAPARTMRLTSAYAWLYNQYPFTNDPEADLLHPDWWITECSCVPAATTPAPVIAKPFRPHHFYDEQRLLLGRTHRAGEVVRLTAPTGTAAAWTVIDLLDAHLIAPPRVVPRAVDVLAFGADPTGRRESADAFDRAVAYARRVDRPLYLPPGRFQVNRHVIVDDVTIVGAGSWYTVVTGREVALDTPAPDGSRHTGVGFYGRDAADGGSRDVHLSGFTIEGDVRERIDTDQVNALGGALNHSTIDGLYLHHTKVGMWFDGPMTGLRVTNTVIADQIADGLNFHTGVTHSSVTNSVVRNSGDDALAMWSEGTANAGNTFAYNTVQSPVLANGIALYGGVDLTVAHNLIADPVREGSAIQVGSRFGAEPFAGRIRITGNTTVRAGTYDLNWNIGLGAIWFYALDRSIDADIQVTGDAYLDSTYNAIMLVSDWPVKDQVRIDGVVFRDVRVDGTGTSVVSARTAGGASFAGVDARNVGAVGVNNCGSFHFTPAGSEFTVTDLGGNDGGWLAPWLLPNTITCDDRPPVVPPPPPSTW
;
A
#
# COMPACT_ATOMS: atom_id res chain seq x y z
N MET A 1 -31.43 -38.99 67.56
CA MET A 1 -30.04 -38.55 67.84
C MET A 1 -29.19 -38.99 66.65
N GLU A 2 -28.83 -38.11 65.73
CA GLU A 2 -27.59 -37.29 65.78
C GLU A 2 -26.33 -38.16 65.94
N SER A 3 -25.17 -37.96 65.32
CA SER A 3 -24.66 -37.12 64.25
C SER A 3 -23.14 -37.42 64.17
N ARG A 4 -22.58 -37.53 62.95
CA ARG A 4 -21.21 -37.19 62.49
C ARG A 4 -19.92 -37.96 62.94
N SER A 5 -19.32 -38.59 61.90
CA SER A 5 -17.95 -38.49 61.32
C SER A 5 -16.66 -38.94 62.06
N GLY A 6 -15.80 -39.73 61.35
CA GLY A 6 -14.33 -39.74 61.53
C GLY A 6 -13.49 -40.96 61.09
N ARG A 7 -13.03 -40.97 59.81
CA ARG A 7 -11.84 -41.57 59.10
C ARG A 7 -10.86 -42.67 59.65
N ARG A 8 -10.52 -43.60 58.69
CA ARG A 8 -9.21 -44.23 58.25
C ARG A 8 -8.54 -45.37 59.07
N PRO A 9 -7.58 -46.19 58.53
CA PRO A 9 -7.36 -46.72 57.14
C PRO A 9 -6.76 -48.18 56.96
N SER A 10 -6.79 -48.71 55.71
CA SER A 10 -5.79 -49.52 54.90
C SER A 10 -5.21 -50.89 55.38
N LEU A 11 -4.74 -51.91 54.60
CA LEU A 11 -4.28 -52.29 53.21
C LEU A 11 -4.16 -53.88 53.20
N PRO A 12 -3.58 -54.64 52.22
CA PRO A 12 -3.58 -54.67 50.74
C PRO A 12 -4.00 -56.06 50.12
N ARG A 13 -4.05 -56.19 48.78
CA ARG A 13 -4.12 -57.48 48.03
C ARG A 13 -3.57 -57.37 46.60
N VAL A 14 -2.80 -58.37 46.13
CA VAL A 14 -2.52 -58.66 44.70
C VAL A 14 -2.32 -60.17 44.48
N LEU A 15 -2.79 -60.66 43.31
CA LEU A 15 -2.42 -61.79 42.41
C LEU A 15 -3.67 -62.60 41.99
N ALA A 16 -4.16 -62.57 40.72
CA ALA A 16 -3.65 -63.16 39.45
C ALA A 16 -3.77 -64.71 39.46
N VAL A 17 -4.30 -65.50 38.50
CA VAL A 17 -4.81 -65.44 37.11
C VAL A 17 -5.70 -66.70 36.88
N ALA A 18 -6.70 -66.67 35.99
CA ALA A 18 -7.05 -67.80 35.10
C ALA A 18 -8.02 -67.37 33.98
N VAL A 19 -7.78 -67.92 32.78
CA VAL A 19 -8.31 -67.53 31.45
C VAL A 19 -9.47 -68.43 31.03
N THR A 20 -10.52 -67.87 30.42
CA THR A 20 -11.48 -68.59 29.56
C THR A 20 -11.79 -67.78 28.30
N ALA A 21 -11.59 -68.40 27.14
CA ALA A 21 -11.86 -67.85 25.82
C ALA A 21 -13.36 -67.90 25.49
N ALA A 22 -13.91 -66.79 25.00
CA ALA A 22 -15.22 -66.74 24.35
C ALA A 22 -15.08 -65.95 23.04
N ALA A 23 -15.56 -66.54 21.95
CA ALA A 23 -15.46 -66.04 20.60
C ALA A 23 -16.21 -64.71 20.42
N LEU A 24 -15.53 -63.74 19.80
CA LEU A 24 -16.08 -62.44 19.41
C LEU A 24 -17.02 -62.56 18.20
N VAL A 25 -18.26 -62.11 18.35
CA VAL A 25 -19.11 -61.69 17.24
C VAL A 25 -19.02 -60.16 17.19
N VAL A 26 -18.38 -59.63 16.14
CA VAL A 26 -18.26 -58.19 15.89
C VAL A 26 -19.49 -57.73 15.10
N PRO A 27 -20.26 -56.72 15.55
CA PRO A 27 -21.25 -56.08 14.69
C PRO A 27 -20.55 -55.17 13.67
N PRO A 28 -20.96 -55.16 12.39
CA PRO A 28 -20.39 -54.28 11.41
C PRO A 28 -20.91 -52.85 11.61
N GLY A 29 -20.01 -51.88 11.57
CA GLY A 29 -20.36 -50.49 11.25
C GLY A 29 -20.46 -49.50 12.40
N ALA A 30 -19.47 -49.43 13.28
CA ALA A 30 -19.12 -48.16 13.89
C ALA A 30 -18.12 -47.47 12.95
N ALA A 31 -18.62 -46.56 12.09
CA ALA A 31 -17.76 -45.65 11.36
C ALA A 31 -16.97 -44.86 12.41
N THR A 32 -15.69 -45.19 12.58
CA THR A 32 -14.73 -44.32 13.25
C THR A 32 -14.78 -43.00 12.50
N ALA A 33 -15.41 -41.99 13.10
CA ALA A 33 -15.28 -40.62 12.63
C ALA A 33 -13.78 -40.35 12.58
N ALA A 34 -13.23 -40.31 11.36
CA ALA A 34 -11.85 -39.93 11.15
C ALA A 34 -11.69 -38.56 11.80
N THR A 35 -10.99 -38.50 12.92
CA THR A 35 -10.51 -37.27 13.51
C THR A 35 -9.63 -36.64 12.45
N ARG A 36 -10.19 -35.70 11.70
CA ARG A 36 -9.46 -34.86 10.75
C ARG A 36 -8.29 -34.29 11.56
N SER A 37 -7.04 -34.62 11.20
CA SER A 37 -5.88 -33.99 11.83
C SER A 37 -6.12 -32.49 11.83
N PRO A 38 -5.86 -31.78 12.95
CA PRO A 38 -5.95 -30.33 12.94
C PRO A 38 -5.11 -29.84 11.76
N GLY A 39 -5.70 -28.98 10.92
CA GLY A 39 -4.91 -28.28 9.91
C GLY A 39 -3.74 -27.54 10.57
N PRO A 40 -2.74 -27.08 9.80
CA PRO A 40 -1.73 -26.19 10.32
C PRO A 40 -2.46 -24.98 10.92
N ALA A 41 -1.92 -24.44 12.00
CA ALA A 41 -2.46 -23.21 12.58
C ALA A 41 -2.47 -22.11 11.50
N PRO A 42 -3.51 -21.24 11.46
CA PRO A 42 -3.53 -20.12 10.52
C PRO A 42 -2.32 -19.21 10.76
N VAL A 43 -1.62 -18.86 9.68
CA VAL A 43 -0.49 -17.93 9.72
C VAL A 43 -1.03 -16.53 9.49
N VAL A 44 -0.92 -15.69 10.52
CA VAL A 44 -1.32 -14.29 10.45
C VAL A 44 -0.11 -13.44 10.09
N THR A 45 -0.29 -12.51 9.16
CA THR A 45 0.76 -11.59 8.73
C THR A 45 0.39 -10.13 8.93
N ARG A 46 1.38 -9.27 8.80
CA ARG A 46 1.21 -7.85 8.49
C ARG A 46 2.19 -7.47 7.38
N ALA A 47 1.66 -7.16 6.21
CA ALA A 47 2.46 -6.96 4.99
C ALA A 47 3.42 -8.14 4.74
N ALA A 48 2.87 -9.36 4.72
CA ALA A 48 3.58 -10.63 4.58
C ALA A 48 4.72 -10.89 5.60
N LEU A 49 4.74 -10.20 6.75
CA LEU A 49 5.67 -10.49 7.84
C LEU A 49 4.97 -11.02 9.07
N ASP A 50 5.75 -11.70 9.92
CA ASP A 50 5.35 -11.97 11.29
C ASP A 50 5.01 -10.62 11.99
N PRO A 51 3.81 -10.48 12.59
CA PRO A 51 3.41 -9.27 13.30
C PRO A 51 4.40 -8.81 14.38
N ALA A 52 5.20 -9.71 14.97
CA ALA A 52 6.22 -9.37 15.95
C ALA A 52 7.34 -8.47 15.37
N LEU A 53 7.63 -8.58 14.08
CA LEU A 53 8.65 -7.77 13.39
C LEU A 53 8.20 -6.34 13.12
N THR A 54 6.90 -6.08 13.18
CA THR A 54 6.28 -4.79 12.87
C THR A 54 5.55 -4.19 14.08
N ALA A 55 5.88 -4.66 15.29
CA ALA A 55 5.25 -4.22 16.51
C ALA A 55 5.39 -2.70 16.72
N GLY A 56 4.27 -2.01 16.96
CA GLY A 56 4.24 -0.56 17.13
C GLY A 56 4.50 0.24 15.85
N ARG A 57 4.32 -0.39 14.68
CA ARG A 57 4.49 0.22 13.35
C ARG A 57 3.23 0.02 12.51
N GLY A 58 2.98 0.97 11.64
CA GLY A 58 1.84 0.96 10.72
C GLY A 58 0.49 1.19 11.40
N ALA A 59 -0.57 1.11 10.60
CA ALA A 59 -1.93 1.34 11.05
C ALA A 59 -2.44 0.21 11.95
N THR A 60 -3.25 0.55 12.94
CA THR A 60 -4.10 -0.38 13.66
C THR A 60 -5.31 -0.70 12.78
N VAL A 61 -5.40 -1.96 12.33
CA VAL A 61 -6.41 -2.40 11.35
C VAL A 61 -7.48 -3.30 11.98
N ASP A 62 -8.69 -3.31 11.38
CA ASP A 62 -9.84 -4.09 11.84
C ASP A 62 -9.92 -5.50 11.22
N TYR A 63 -8.88 -5.90 10.49
CA TYR A 63 -8.74 -7.20 9.86
C TYR A 63 -7.54 -7.99 10.39
N VAL A 64 -7.52 -9.26 10.00
CA VAL A 64 -6.35 -10.12 10.09
C VAL A 64 -6.01 -10.58 8.69
N GLU A 65 -4.78 -10.30 8.27
CA GLU A 65 -4.23 -10.65 6.96
C GLU A 65 -3.68 -12.09 7.00
N GLN A 66 -3.89 -12.82 5.91
CA GLN A 66 -3.29 -14.12 5.63
C GLN A 66 -2.85 -14.19 4.17
N GLU A 67 -1.57 -14.48 3.95
CA GLU A 67 -1.01 -14.65 2.61
C GLU A 67 -1.41 -16.01 2.00
N ALA A 68 -1.75 -16.03 0.71
CA ALA A 68 -2.28 -17.22 0.04
C ALA A 68 -1.25 -18.35 -0.05
N GLU A 69 0.04 -18.05 -0.18
CA GLU A 69 1.11 -19.04 -0.24
C GLU A 69 1.33 -19.78 1.08
N HIS A 70 0.78 -19.28 2.19
CA HIS A 70 0.76 -19.98 3.48
C HIS A 70 -0.50 -20.85 3.66
N ALA A 71 -1.50 -20.69 2.80
CA ALA A 71 -2.75 -21.44 2.84
C ALA A 71 -2.64 -22.80 2.11
N ARG A 72 -3.55 -23.72 2.42
CA ARG A 72 -3.63 -24.99 1.69
C ARG A 72 -4.21 -24.71 0.31
N THR A 73 -3.61 -25.25 -0.75
CA THR A 73 -4.07 -24.98 -2.12
C THR A 73 -3.96 -26.21 -3.02
N THR A 74 -4.82 -26.28 -4.03
CA THR A 74 -4.69 -27.19 -5.19
C THR A 74 -4.12 -26.50 -6.42
N GLY A 75 -3.92 -25.18 -6.35
CA GLY A 75 -3.21 -24.39 -7.37
C GLY A 75 -1.71 -24.41 -7.19
N THR A 76 -1.04 -23.45 -7.85
CA THR A 76 0.42 -23.34 -7.89
C THR A 76 0.86 -22.07 -7.18
N VAL A 77 1.76 -22.18 -6.21
CA VAL A 77 2.44 -21.01 -5.62
C VAL A 77 3.36 -20.40 -6.69
N ILE A 78 3.24 -19.10 -6.93
CA ILE A 78 4.15 -18.31 -7.77
C ILE A 78 5.06 -17.46 -6.88
N GLY A 79 6.25 -17.11 -7.39
CA GLY A 79 7.25 -16.37 -6.63
C GLY A 79 8.10 -17.24 -5.68
N PRO A 80 9.00 -16.63 -4.89
CA PRO A 80 9.21 -15.19 -4.78
C PRO A 80 9.86 -14.59 -6.04
N ASP A 81 9.42 -13.41 -6.46
CA ASP A 81 10.05 -12.63 -7.54
C ASP A 81 9.94 -11.12 -7.22
N ARG A 82 11.01 -10.36 -7.43
CA ARG A 82 11.04 -8.90 -7.21
C ARG A 82 11.17 -8.11 -8.51
N SER A 83 11.14 -8.80 -9.64
CA SER A 83 11.23 -8.17 -10.95
C SER A 83 9.98 -7.33 -11.20
N ALA A 84 10.16 -6.12 -11.72
CA ALA A 84 9.06 -5.33 -12.23
C ALA A 84 8.33 -6.09 -13.35
N TYR A 85 7.05 -5.76 -13.55
CA TYR A 85 6.23 -6.31 -14.64
C TYR A 85 5.97 -7.83 -14.54
N THR A 86 6.03 -8.40 -13.34
CA THR A 86 5.61 -9.78 -13.09
C THR A 86 4.52 -9.86 -12.03
N LEU A 87 3.61 -10.83 -12.17
CA LEU A 87 2.55 -11.08 -11.19
C LEU A 87 3.11 -11.33 -9.78
N ALA A 88 4.22 -12.04 -9.65
CA ALA A 88 4.83 -12.28 -8.35
C ALA A 88 5.53 -11.02 -7.81
N GLY A 89 6.10 -10.18 -8.67
CA GLY A 89 6.68 -8.88 -8.33
C GLY A 89 5.72 -7.96 -7.59
N GLU A 90 4.45 -7.88 -8.04
CA GLU A 90 3.44 -7.01 -7.41
C GLU A 90 2.62 -7.67 -6.29
N ALA A 91 2.85 -8.96 -6.02
CA ALA A 91 2.19 -9.68 -4.93
C ALA A 91 2.71 -9.23 -3.55
N SER A 92 1.86 -9.25 -2.52
CA SER A 92 2.29 -9.10 -1.14
C SER A 92 3.31 -10.21 -0.81
N GLY A 93 4.40 -9.87 -0.13
CA GLY A 93 5.43 -10.89 0.17
C GLY A 93 6.13 -11.46 -1.07
N ARG A 94 5.83 -10.91 -2.26
CA ARG A 94 6.36 -11.30 -3.56
C ARG A 94 5.93 -12.69 -4.02
N ARG A 95 4.87 -13.24 -3.43
CA ARG A 95 4.35 -14.58 -3.69
C ARG A 95 2.84 -14.56 -3.70
N ALA A 96 2.25 -15.49 -4.43
CA ALA A 96 0.80 -15.65 -4.48
C ALA A 96 0.45 -17.07 -4.91
N VAL A 97 -0.85 -17.38 -4.99
CA VAL A 97 -1.34 -18.68 -5.48
C VAL A 97 -2.13 -18.49 -6.77
N ARG A 98 -1.64 -19.08 -7.86
CA ARG A 98 -2.35 -19.15 -9.14
C ARG A 98 -3.27 -20.37 -9.19
N LEU A 99 -4.53 -20.13 -9.47
CA LEU A 99 -5.60 -21.12 -9.64
C LEU A 99 -6.00 -21.23 -11.10
N LEU A 100 -6.05 -22.45 -11.63
CA LEU A 100 -6.78 -22.79 -12.85
C LEU A 100 -8.25 -23.09 -12.52
N PRO A 101 -9.16 -23.06 -13.51
CA PRO A 101 -10.56 -23.43 -13.29
C PRO A 101 -10.71 -24.79 -12.58
N GLY A 102 -11.47 -24.83 -11.49
CA GLY A 102 -11.65 -25.98 -10.61
C GLY A 102 -10.69 -26.05 -9.41
N GLN A 103 -9.61 -25.26 -9.39
CA GLN A 103 -8.67 -25.20 -8.28
C GLN A 103 -9.11 -24.19 -7.21
N HIS A 104 -8.54 -24.32 -6.02
CA HIS A 104 -8.90 -23.52 -4.86
C HIS A 104 -7.75 -23.32 -3.88
N VAL A 105 -7.91 -22.31 -3.03
CA VAL A 105 -7.08 -22.06 -1.83
C VAL A 105 -7.98 -22.02 -0.58
N GLU A 106 -7.49 -22.53 0.54
CA GLU A 106 -8.20 -22.69 1.81
C GLU A 106 -7.48 -21.99 2.96
N PHE A 107 -8.10 -20.94 3.47
CA PHE A 107 -7.66 -20.19 4.65
C PHE A 107 -8.41 -20.69 5.88
N THR A 108 -7.74 -20.77 7.02
CA THR A 108 -8.39 -21.04 8.32
C THR A 108 -8.62 -19.72 9.03
N LEU A 109 -9.82 -19.46 9.52
CA LEU A 109 -10.10 -18.19 10.21
C LEU A 109 -9.38 -18.13 11.56
N PRO A 110 -8.52 -17.13 11.82
CA PRO A 110 -7.83 -17.00 13.10
C PRO A 110 -8.72 -16.44 14.20
N ARG A 111 -9.79 -15.72 13.83
CA ARG A 111 -10.77 -15.12 14.76
C ARG A 111 -12.18 -15.14 14.18
N ALA A 112 -13.15 -14.61 14.93
CA ALA A 112 -14.51 -14.46 14.41
C ALA A 112 -14.54 -13.45 13.25
N THR A 113 -15.27 -13.78 12.18
CA THR A 113 -15.24 -13.05 10.90
C THR A 113 -16.62 -12.99 10.27
N ASN A 114 -17.02 -11.85 9.72
CA ASN A 114 -18.27 -11.69 8.98
C ASN A 114 -18.12 -10.94 7.65
N ALA A 115 -16.91 -10.50 7.31
CA ALA A 115 -16.59 -9.91 6.02
C ALA A 115 -15.16 -10.28 5.59
N LEU A 116 -14.93 -10.30 4.29
CA LEU A 116 -13.65 -10.63 3.67
C LEU A 116 -13.26 -9.54 2.67
N THR A 117 -11.97 -9.23 2.59
CA THR A 117 -11.35 -8.56 1.44
C THR A 117 -10.35 -9.53 0.83
N VAL A 118 -10.41 -9.72 -0.49
CA VAL A 118 -9.50 -10.60 -1.23
C VAL A 118 -8.74 -9.75 -2.22
N ARG A 119 -7.40 -9.75 -2.15
CA ARG A 119 -6.55 -9.20 -3.21
C ARG A 119 -6.28 -10.30 -4.24
N TYR A 120 -6.53 -10.00 -5.50
CA TYR A 120 -6.52 -10.99 -6.56
C TYR A 120 -6.04 -10.39 -7.88
N SER A 121 -5.73 -11.27 -8.84
CA SER A 121 -5.56 -10.89 -10.24
C SER A 121 -6.26 -11.92 -11.14
N ILE A 122 -6.85 -11.44 -12.24
CA ILE A 122 -7.35 -12.26 -13.35
C ILE A 122 -6.78 -11.70 -14.66
N PRO A 123 -6.68 -12.49 -15.74
CA PRO A 123 -6.17 -12.00 -17.02
C PRO A 123 -6.97 -10.81 -17.52
N ASP A 124 -6.32 -9.91 -18.24
CA ASP A 124 -7.01 -8.90 -19.03
C ASP A 124 -7.71 -9.52 -20.26
N ALA A 125 -8.63 -8.76 -20.87
CA ALA A 125 -9.14 -9.05 -22.20
C ALA A 125 -8.01 -8.87 -23.25
N PRO A 126 -8.01 -9.63 -24.36
CA PRO A 126 -6.97 -9.54 -25.37
C PRO A 126 -6.75 -8.15 -25.98
N GLY A 127 -7.76 -7.28 -25.98
CA GLY A 127 -7.69 -5.91 -26.47
C GLY A 127 -7.81 -4.85 -25.37
N GLY A 128 -7.53 -5.21 -24.12
CA GLY A 128 -7.68 -4.30 -22.99
C GLY A 128 -9.09 -4.20 -22.43
N GLY A 129 -9.26 -3.37 -21.39
CA GLY A 129 -10.56 -2.98 -20.83
C GLY A 129 -11.20 -3.99 -19.88
N GLY A 130 -10.54 -5.10 -19.58
CA GLY A 130 -10.92 -6.03 -18.53
C GLY A 130 -11.91 -7.13 -18.92
N ILE A 131 -11.96 -8.16 -18.09
CA ILE A 131 -13.01 -9.18 -18.05
C ILE A 131 -13.62 -9.25 -16.65
N THR A 132 -14.71 -10.00 -16.50
CA THR A 132 -15.23 -10.37 -15.18
C THR A 132 -15.18 -11.88 -14.99
N ALA A 133 -14.96 -12.32 -13.75
CA ALA A 133 -14.90 -13.74 -13.40
C ALA A 133 -15.53 -14.00 -12.03
N PRO A 134 -16.30 -15.10 -11.86
CA PRO A 134 -16.76 -15.49 -10.54
C PRO A 134 -15.61 -16.11 -9.72
N LEU A 135 -15.55 -15.77 -8.43
CA LEU A 135 -14.80 -16.52 -7.42
C LEU A 135 -15.79 -17.06 -6.40
N ARG A 136 -15.89 -18.38 -6.31
CA ARG A 136 -16.77 -19.04 -5.36
C ARG A 136 -16.13 -18.99 -3.96
N VAL A 137 -16.92 -18.57 -2.98
CA VAL A 137 -16.53 -18.45 -1.57
C VAL A 137 -17.39 -19.39 -0.74
N ASP A 138 -16.77 -20.44 -0.21
CA ASP A 138 -17.38 -21.35 0.76
C ASP A 138 -16.78 -21.09 2.15
N VAL A 139 -17.62 -20.88 3.18
CA VAL A 139 -17.14 -20.70 4.56
C VAL A 139 -17.82 -21.68 5.51
N GLY A 140 -17.03 -22.63 6.02
CA GLY A 140 -17.52 -23.70 6.88
C GLY A 140 -18.64 -24.51 6.22
N ARG A 141 -19.85 -24.49 6.81
CA ARG A 141 -21.07 -25.13 6.27
C ARG A 141 -22.12 -24.12 5.77
N ALA A 142 -21.77 -22.85 5.63
CA ALA A 142 -22.70 -21.86 5.08
C ALA A 142 -23.04 -22.16 3.62
N PRO A 143 -24.19 -21.67 3.11
CA PRO A 143 -24.42 -21.57 1.68
C PRO A 143 -23.27 -20.80 1.01
N ALA A 144 -22.81 -21.30 -0.13
CA ALA A 144 -21.77 -20.66 -0.90
C ALA A 144 -22.19 -19.29 -1.40
N ARG A 145 -21.23 -18.37 -1.44
CA ARG A 145 -21.37 -17.04 -2.04
C ARG A 145 -20.45 -16.94 -3.25
N THR A 146 -20.64 -15.90 -4.05
CA THR A 146 -19.79 -15.59 -5.20
C THR A 146 -19.32 -14.15 -5.07
N MET A 147 -17.99 -13.94 -5.11
CA MET A 147 -17.40 -12.64 -5.42
C MET A 147 -17.33 -12.51 -6.94
N ARG A 148 -17.69 -11.34 -7.48
CA ARG A 148 -17.51 -11.04 -8.90
C ARG A 148 -16.21 -10.25 -9.02
N LEU A 149 -15.18 -10.91 -9.53
CA LEU A 149 -13.87 -10.32 -9.83
C LEU A 149 -13.94 -9.56 -11.16
N THR A 150 -13.08 -8.56 -11.32
CA THR A 150 -12.90 -7.77 -12.54
C THR A 150 -11.41 -7.48 -12.76
N SER A 151 -11.00 -7.30 -14.02
CA SER A 151 -9.68 -6.74 -14.36
C SER A 151 -9.78 -5.36 -14.99
N ALA A 152 -10.96 -4.73 -15.02
CA ALA A 152 -11.19 -3.44 -15.67
C ALA A 152 -10.44 -2.26 -15.04
N TYR A 153 -9.99 -2.39 -13.78
CA TYR A 153 -9.23 -1.40 -13.03
C TYR A 153 -7.79 -1.83 -12.76
N ALA A 154 -7.41 -3.00 -13.29
CA ALA A 154 -6.07 -3.54 -13.27
C ALA A 154 -5.50 -3.48 -14.70
N TRP A 155 -4.24 -3.89 -14.86
CA TRP A 155 -3.54 -3.95 -16.14
C TRP A 155 -3.37 -2.59 -16.80
N LEU A 156 -2.23 -1.98 -16.51
CA LEU A 156 -1.69 -0.86 -17.26
C LEU A 156 -0.49 -1.34 -18.08
N TYR A 157 -0.29 -0.70 -19.23
CA TYR A 157 0.73 -1.04 -20.21
C TYR A 157 1.51 0.20 -20.61
N ASN A 158 2.67 -0.03 -21.22
CA ASN A 158 3.47 0.98 -21.92
C ASN A 158 4.18 2.00 -20.98
N GLN A 159 4.72 3.06 -21.57
CA GLN A 159 5.38 4.17 -20.90
C GLN A 159 4.34 5.08 -20.23
N TYR A 160 4.72 5.79 -19.16
CA TYR A 160 3.88 6.82 -18.55
C TYR A 160 3.37 7.81 -19.62
N PRO A 161 2.09 8.24 -19.60
CA PRO A 161 1.08 8.05 -18.55
C PRO A 161 0.38 6.69 -18.54
N PHE A 162 0.91 5.69 -19.24
CA PHE A 162 0.37 4.35 -19.35
C PHE A 162 -0.94 4.30 -20.14
N THR A 163 -1.31 3.11 -20.58
CA THR A 163 -2.54 2.85 -21.33
C THR A 163 -3.15 1.53 -20.88
N ASN A 164 -4.45 1.37 -21.08
CA ASN A 164 -5.15 0.09 -20.90
C ASN A 164 -5.21 -0.75 -22.20
N ASP A 165 -4.51 -0.33 -23.27
CA ASP A 165 -4.40 -1.08 -24.52
C ASP A 165 -3.10 -1.93 -24.54
N PRO A 166 -3.20 -3.28 -24.42
CA PRO A 166 -2.04 -4.17 -24.47
C PRO A 166 -1.35 -4.18 -25.84
N GLU A 167 -2.04 -3.75 -26.90
CA GLU A 167 -1.55 -3.74 -28.28
C GLU A 167 -1.05 -2.35 -28.71
N ALA A 168 -1.01 -1.36 -27.81
CA ALA A 168 -0.51 -0.03 -28.11
C ALA A 168 0.94 -0.05 -28.61
N ASP A 169 1.24 0.78 -29.61
CA ASP A 169 2.62 1.13 -29.94
C ASP A 169 3.24 1.96 -28.80
N LEU A 170 4.57 2.12 -28.79
CA LEU A 170 5.24 2.97 -27.79
C LEU A 170 4.58 4.35 -27.75
N LEU A 171 4.11 4.77 -26.57
CA LEU A 171 3.49 6.09 -26.39
C LEU A 171 4.50 7.22 -26.59
N HIS A 172 5.76 6.94 -26.24
CA HIS A 172 6.89 7.86 -26.33
C HIS A 172 8.08 7.18 -27.03
N PRO A 173 8.04 7.00 -28.36
CA PRO A 173 9.14 6.38 -29.10
C PRO A 173 10.41 7.26 -29.11
N ASP A 174 10.28 8.54 -28.73
CA ASP A 174 11.34 9.52 -28.57
C ASP A 174 12.01 9.51 -27.18
N TRP A 175 11.50 8.69 -26.26
CA TRP A 175 12.14 8.50 -24.95
C TRP A 175 13.16 7.38 -24.98
N TRP A 176 14.17 7.49 -24.13
CA TRP A 176 15.10 6.39 -23.89
C TRP A 176 14.37 5.24 -23.16
N ILE A 177 14.61 4.00 -23.58
CA ILE A 177 14.10 2.81 -22.90
C ILE A 177 15.21 1.80 -22.62
N THR A 178 15.14 1.15 -21.46
CA THR A 178 16.12 0.18 -20.97
C THR A 178 16.23 -1.04 -21.88
N GLU A 179 15.11 -1.46 -22.47
CA GLU A 179 14.98 -2.71 -23.24
C GLU A 179 15.82 -2.71 -24.51
N CYS A 180 16.04 -1.56 -25.14
CA CYS A 180 17.00 -1.41 -26.24
C CYS A 180 18.25 -0.61 -25.84
N SER A 181 18.28 -0.06 -24.62
CA SER A 181 19.29 0.91 -24.17
C SER A 181 19.47 2.05 -25.18
N CYS A 182 18.36 2.52 -25.74
CA CYS A 182 18.33 3.42 -26.88
C CYS A 182 17.09 4.32 -26.84
N VAL A 183 17.09 5.37 -27.66
CA VAL A 183 15.86 6.09 -28.04
C VAL A 183 15.33 5.44 -29.32
N PRO A 184 14.18 4.73 -29.30
CA PRO A 184 13.69 3.96 -30.44
C PRO A 184 13.58 4.77 -31.74
N ALA A 185 13.00 5.97 -31.69
CA ALA A 185 12.84 6.86 -32.83
C ALA A 185 14.15 7.40 -33.40
N ALA A 186 15.26 7.34 -32.63
CA ALA A 186 16.59 7.77 -33.04
C ALA A 186 17.52 6.61 -33.44
N THR A 187 17.03 5.36 -33.41
CA THR A 187 17.84 4.16 -33.66
C THR A 187 17.47 3.54 -35.02
N THR A 188 18.46 3.16 -35.82
CA THR A 188 18.25 2.54 -37.16
C THR A 188 18.95 1.18 -37.27
N PRO A 189 18.23 0.08 -37.59
CA PRO A 189 16.76 0.03 -37.70
C PRO A 189 16.08 0.26 -36.34
N ALA A 190 14.85 0.78 -36.36
CA ALA A 190 14.08 0.98 -35.14
C ALA A 190 13.88 -0.38 -34.43
N PRO A 191 14.04 -0.45 -33.10
CA PRO A 191 13.86 -1.69 -32.36
C PRO A 191 12.40 -2.12 -32.40
N VAL A 192 12.15 -3.43 -32.49
CA VAL A 192 10.82 -4.01 -32.31
C VAL A 192 10.65 -4.37 -30.84
N ILE A 193 9.72 -3.71 -30.17
CA ILE A 193 9.41 -3.96 -28.76
C ILE A 193 8.27 -4.97 -28.65
N ALA A 194 8.45 -5.98 -27.82
CA ALA A 194 7.46 -7.02 -27.61
C ALA A 194 6.22 -6.45 -26.90
N LYS A 195 5.04 -6.85 -27.38
CA LYS A 195 3.74 -6.52 -26.79
C LYS A 195 3.18 -7.73 -26.01
N PRO A 196 2.44 -7.52 -24.91
CA PRO A 196 2.23 -6.23 -24.25
C PRO A 196 3.52 -5.69 -23.64
N PHE A 197 3.75 -4.39 -23.78
CA PHE A 197 4.96 -3.74 -23.27
C PHE A 197 4.73 -3.28 -21.83
N ARG A 198 5.62 -3.64 -20.90
CA ARG A 198 5.59 -3.23 -19.47
C ARG A 198 4.21 -3.38 -18.80
N PRO A 199 3.58 -4.57 -18.84
CA PRO A 199 2.33 -4.78 -18.13
C PRO A 199 2.56 -4.63 -16.61
N HIS A 200 1.70 -3.91 -15.91
CA HIS A 200 1.78 -3.66 -14.46
C HIS A 200 0.40 -3.36 -13.87
N HIS A 201 0.34 -3.09 -12.57
CA HIS A 201 -0.90 -2.85 -11.83
C HIS A 201 -1.83 -4.07 -11.94
N PHE A 202 -1.28 -5.26 -11.72
CA PHE A 202 -1.92 -6.54 -12.03
C PHE A 202 -3.06 -6.91 -11.09
N TYR A 203 -3.05 -6.36 -9.88
CA TYR A 203 -3.94 -6.76 -8.80
C TYR A 203 -5.06 -5.74 -8.58
N ASP A 204 -6.14 -6.23 -8.00
CA ASP A 204 -7.29 -5.48 -7.52
C ASP A 204 -7.79 -6.13 -6.22
N GLU A 205 -8.58 -5.44 -5.41
CA GLU A 205 -9.21 -6.02 -4.21
C GLU A 205 -10.74 -6.02 -4.23
N GLN A 206 -11.34 -7.14 -3.80
CA GLN A 206 -12.78 -7.32 -3.75
C GLN A 206 -13.27 -7.62 -2.33
N ARG A 207 -14.24 -6.83 -1.88
CA ARG A 207 -14.89 -6.97 -0.57
C ARG A 207 -16.17 -7.79 -0.63
N LEU A 208 -16.46 -8.58 0.41
CA LEU A 208 -17.67 -9.38 0.56
C LEU A 208 -18.15 -9.49 2.02
N LEU A 209 -19.40 -9.09 2.28
CA LEU A 209 -20.11 -9.44 3.51
C LEU A 209 -20.59 -10.91 3.47
N LEU A 210 -20.26 -11.69 4.51
CA LEU A 210 -20.64 -13.10 4.64
C LEU A 210 -22.08 -13.29 5.14
N GLY A 211 -22.75 -12.22 5.58
CA GLY A 211 -24.14 -12.19 6.04
C GLY A 211 -24.40 -12.91 7.36
N ARG A 212 -23.37 -13.48 7.99
CA ARG A 212 -23.36 -13.98 9.36
C ARG A 212 -21.93 -13.97 9.89
N THR A 213 -21.77 -14.04 11.22
CA THR A 213 -20.46 -14.20 11.85
C THR A 213 -20.07 -15.68 11.91
N HIS A 214 -18.92 -15.98 11.33
CA HIS A 214 -18.23 -17.28 11.36
C HIS A 214 -17.23 -17.33 12.50
N ARG A 215 -16.97 -18.53 13.02
CA ARG A 215 -16.08 -18.73 14.16
C ARG A 215 -14.63 -18.92 13.72
N ALA A 216 -13.70 -18.63 14.63
CA ALA A 216 -12.31 -19.04 14.47
C ALA A 216 -12.22 -20.55 14.24
N GLY A 217 -11.30 -20.98 13.38
CA GLY A 217 -11.11 -22.37 12.95
C GLY A 217 -12.01 -22.82 11.81
N GLU A 218 -13.04 -22.06 11.42
CA GLU A 218 -13.76 -22.34 10.17
C GLU A 218 -12.87 -22.06 8.96
N VAL A 219 -13.05 -22.83 7.88
CA VAL A 219 -12.27 -22.70 6.65
C VAL A 219 -13.02 -21.82 5.66
N VAL A 220 -12.33 -20.81 5.12
CA VAL A 220 -12.71 -20.05 3.93
C VAL A 220 -12.04 -20.70 2.73
N ARG A 221 -12.80 -21.25 1.80
CA ARG A 221 -12.31 -21.77 0.53
C ARG A 221 -12.67 -20.80 -0.59
N LEU A 222 -11.65 -20.33 -1.32
CA LEU A 222 -11.79 -19.53 -2.53
C LEU A 222 -11.53 -20.44 -3.73
N THR A 223 -12.54 -20.66 -4.58
CA THR A 223 -12.47 -21.59 -5.72
C THR A 223 -12.69 -20.84 -7.02
N ALA A 224 -11.76 -20.96 -7.96
CA ALA A 224 -11.97 -20.55 -9.35
C ALA A 224 -12.95 -21.55 -10.00
N PRO A 225 -14.19 -21.18 -10.37
CA PRO A 225 -15.18 -22.16 -10.84
C PRO A 225 -14.79 -22.78 -12.20
N THR A 226 -15.18 -24.04 -12.43
CA THR A 226 -15.10 -24.66 -13.76
C THR A 226 -15.98 -23.88 -14.74
N GLY A 227 -15.46 -23.59 -15.94
CA GLY A 227 -16.19 -22.84 -16.97
C GLY A 227 -16.19 -21.32 -16.78
N THR A 228 -15.42 -20.78 -15.84
CA THR A 228 -15.12 -19.33 -15.79
C THR A 228 -14.39 -18.87 -17.06
N ALA A 229 -14.62 -17.62 -17.48
CA ALA A 229 -13.95 -17.03 -18.64
C ALA A 229 -12.47 -16.71 -18.38
N ALA A 230 -12.09 -16.52 -17.12
CA ALA A 230 -10.71 -16.28 -16.73
C ALA A 230 -9.87 -17.55 -16.88
N ALA A 231 -8.83 -17.51 -17.73
CA ALA A 231 -7.91 -18.63 -17.93
C ALA A 231 -7.16 -19.02 -16.65
N TRP A 232 -7.04 -18.09 -15.71
CA TRP A 232 -6.47 -18.29 -14.39
C TRP A 232 -7.00 -17.24 -13.40
N THR A 233 -6.85 -17.49 -12.11
CA THR A 233 -7.12 -16.52 -11.03
C THR A 233 -5.99 -16.60 -10.03
N VAL A 234 -5.28 -15.50 -9.80
CA VAL A 234 -4.27 -15.42 -8.74
C VAL A 234 -4.94 -14.87 -7.49
N ILE A 235 -4.72 -15.54 -6.36
CA ILE A 235 -5.07 -15.04 -5.03
C ILE A 235 -3.77 -14.66 -4.34
N ASP A 236 -3.68 -13.40 -3.92
CA ASP A 236 -2.54 -12.84 -3.21
C ASP A 236 -2.73 -13.00 -1.70
N LEU A 237 -3.72 -12.31 -1.15
CA LEU A 237 -4.02 -12.35 0.29
C LEU A 237 -5.52 -12.32 0.59
N LEU A 238 -5.84 -12.65 1.84
CA LEU A 238 -7.18 -12.57 2.42
C LEU A 238 -7.13 -11.76 3.72
N ASP A 239 -7.89 -10.67 3.77
CA ASP A 239 -8.18 -9.93 4.99
C ASP A 239 -9.52 -10.37 5.59
N ALA A 240 -9.49 -10.85 6.83
CA ALA A 240 -10.66 -11.33 7.56
C ALA A 240 -11.13 -10.29 8.60
N HIS A 241 -12.31 -9.70 8.37
CA HIS A 241 -12.86 -8.63 9.19
C HIS A 241 -14.02 -9.08 10.09
N LEU A 242 -14.18 -8.37 11.22
CA LEU A 242 -15.38 -8.44 12.05
C LEU A 242 -16.06 -7.07 12.08
N ILE A 243 -16.97 -6.87 11.14
CA ILE A 243 -17.66 -5.61 10.89
C ILE A 243 -18.87 -5.45 11.81
N ALA A 244 -18.95 -4.31 12.49
CA ALA A 244 -20.10 -3.95 13.31
C ALA A 244 -21.35 -3.68 12.45
N PRO A 245 -22.57 -3.81 13.00
CA PRO A 245 -23.80 -3.42 12.29
C PRO A 245 -23.77 -1.96 11.79
N PRO A 246 -24.56 -1.62 10.76
CA PRO A 246 -24.58 -0.27 10.20
C PRO A 246 -24.96 0.77 11.26
N ARG A 247 -24.22 1.87 11.29
CA ARG A 247 -24.46 3.01 12.16
C ARG A 247 -25.74 3.75 11.74
N VAL A 248 -26.52 4.20 12.73
CA VAL A 248 -27.61 5.17 12.53
C VAL A 248 -27.23 6.47 13.23
N VAL A 249 -27.49 7.61 12.59
CA VAL A 249 -27.24 8.95 13.16
C VAL A 249 -28.56 9.63 13.48
N PRO A 250 -29.01 9.63 14.76
CA PRO A 250 -30.25 10.28 15.14
C PRO A 250 -30.24 11.77 14.84
N ARG A 251 -31.39 12.33 14.44
CA ARG A 251 -31.61 13.76 14.17
C ARG A 251 -30.78 14.36 13.02
N ALA A 252 -30.09 13.53 12.24
CA ALA A 252 -29.42 13.95 11.01
C ALA A 252 -30.43 14.23 9.87
N VAL A 253 -29.97 14.98 8.87
CA VAL A 253 -30.64 15.16 7.59
C VAL A 253 -30.38 13.91 6.76
N ASP A 254 -31.42 13.24 6.27
CA ASP A 254 -31.24 12.02 5.46
C ASP A 254 -31.21 12.39 3.97
N VAL A 255 -30.17 11.95 3.25
CA VAL A 255 -30.03 12.20 1.81
C VAL A 255 -31.20 11.65 0.98
N LEU A 256 -31.87 10.60 1.46
CA LEU A 256 -33.05 10.01 0.82
C LEU A 256 -34.22 10.99 0.77
N ALA A 257 -34.34 11.89 1.76
CA ALA A 257 -35.39 12.91 1.78
C ALA A 257 -35.24 13.93 0.64
N PHE A 258 -34.08 13.98 -0.02
CA PHE A 258 -33.77 14.85 -1.16
C PHE A 258 -33.81 14.11 -2.50
N GLY A 259 -34.19 12.82 -2.50
CA GLY A 259 -34.40 12.02 -3.70
C GLY A 259 -33.19 11.21 -4.16
N ALA A 260 -32.14 11.08 -3.35
CA ALA A 260 -31.02 10.19 -3.66
C ALA A 260 -31.47 8.72 -3.75
N ASP A 261 -30.92 7.97 -4.70
CA ASP A 261 -31.30 6.60 -4.98
C ASP A 261 -30.30 5.61 -4.35
N PRO A 262 -30.67 4.88 -3.28
CA PRO A 262 -29.76 3.96 -2.59
C PRO A 262 -29.55 2.64 -3.35
N THR A 263 -30.19 2.46 -4.51
CA THR A 263 -29.97 1.30 -5.39
C THR A 263 -28.85 1.52 -6.40
N GLY A 264 -28.40 2.76 -6.58
CA GLY A 264 -27.34 3.13 -7.52
C GLY A 264 -27.78 3.10 -8.98
N ARG A 265 -29.09 3.04 -9.24
CA ARG A 265 -29.64 3.00 -10.61
C ARG A 265 -29.88 4.37 -11.21
N ARG A 266 -30.04 5.39 -10.36
CA ARG A 266 -30.27 6.78 -10.78
C ARG A 266 -29.21 7.68 -10.20
N GLU A 267 -28.83 8.65 -11.00
CA GLU A 267 -27.94 9.74 -10.62
C GLU A 267 -28.48 10.50 -9.40
N SER A 268 -27.62 10.76 -8.43
CA SER A 268 -27.95 11.32 -7.12
C SER A 268 -27.20 12.61 -6.80
N ALA A 269 -26.29 13.11 -7.64
CA ALA A 269 -25.49 14.31 -7.36
C ALA A 269 -26.35 15.53 -7.00
N ASP A 270 -27.44 15.80 -7.74
CA ASP A 270 -28.33 16.93 -7.43
C ASP A 270 -29.07 16.76 -6.09
N ALA A 271 -29.35 15.51 -5.69
CA ALA A 271 -29.93 15.22 -4.38
C ALA A 271 -28.91 15.45 -3.27
N PHE A 272 -27.64 15.08 -3.49
CA PHE A 272 -26.53 15.38 -2.58
C PHE A 272 -26.35 16.89 -2.42
N ASP A 273 -26.31 17.67 -3.49
CA ASP A 273 -26.15 19.13 -3.41
C ASP A 273 -27.25 19.79 -2.56
N ARG A 274 -28.53 19.41 -2.81
CA ARG A 274 -29.66 19.92 -2.02
C ARG A 274 -29.56 19.50 -0.56
N ALA A 275 -29.15 18.26 -0.29
CA ALA A 275 -29.03 17.72 1.05
C ALA A 275 -27.88 18.39 1.84
N VAL A 276 -26.72 18.59 1.21
CA VAL A 276 -25.57 19.31 1.77
C VAL A 276 -25.94 20.75 2.10
N ALA A 277 -26.55 21.47 1.16
CA ALA A 277 -27.00 22.84 1.38
C ALA A 277 -28.02 22.95 2.52
N TYR A 278 -28.95 22.00 2.62
CA TYR A 278 -29.93 21.96 3.70
C TYR A 278 -29.28 21.63 5.05
N ALA A 279 -28.44 20.60 5.11
CA ALA A 279 -27.73 20.15 6.30
C ALA A 279 -26.91 21.28 6.93
N ARG A 280 -26.14 21.99 6.10
CA ARG A 280 -25.44 23.22 6.50
C ARG A 280 -26.38 24.27 7.07
N ARG A 281 -27.46 24.62 6.34
CA ARG A 281 -28.39 25.67 6.76
C ARG A 281 -29.05 25.40 8.12
N VAL A 282 -29.31 24.13 8.44
CA VAL A 282 -29.95 23.75 9.70
C VAL A 282 -28.96 23.31 10.77
N ASP A 283 -27.66 23.41 10.50
CA ASP A 283 -26.56 23.01 11.39
C ASP A 283 -26.73 21.58 11.92
N ARG A 284 -26.88 20.62 11.01
CA ARG A 284 -27.01 19.20 11.34
C ARG A 284 -26.20 18.33 10.38
N PRO A 285 -25.70 17.17 10.84
CA PRO A 285 -25.05 16.22 9.95
C PRO A 285 -25.98 15.75 8.83
N LEU A 286 -25.42 15.59 7.64
CA LEU A 286 -26.00 14.81 6.55
C LEU A 286 -25.68 13.34 6.78
N TYR A 287 -26.71 12.51 6.87
CA TYR A 287 -26.60 11.06 7.00
C TYR A 287 -26.82 10.37 5.65
N LEU A 288 -25.90 9.48 5.32
CA LEU A 288 -25.96 8.59 4.17
C LEU A 288 -26.30 7.18 4.67
N PRO A 289 -27.53 6.67 4.49
CA PRO A 289 -27.92 5.35 4.96
C PRO A 289 -27.23 4.22 4.18
N PRO A 290 -27.38 2.95 4.59
CA PRO A 290 -26.91 1.82 3.79
C PRO A 290 -27.49 1.86 2.38
N GLY A 291 -26.64 1.69 1.37
CA GLY A 291 -27.02 1.81 -0.03
C GLY A 291 -25.82 2.07 -0.93
N ARG A 292 -26.04 1.94 -2.24
CA ARG A 292 -25.12 2.37 -3.28
C ARG A 292 -25.72 3.59 -3.97
N PHE A 293 -25.02 4.71 -4.02
CA PHE A 293 -25.51 5.96 -4.59
C PHE A 293 -24.66 6.33 -5.80
N GLN A 294 -25.26 6.47 -6.97
CA GLN A 294 -24.54 6.88 -8.18
C GLN A 294 -24.42 8.42 -8.20
N VAL A 295 -23.20 8.95 -8.28
CA VAL A 295 -22.82 10.36 -8.31
C VAL A 295 -21.71 10.51 -9.35
N ASN A 296 -22.03 10.95 -10.58
CA ASN A 296 -21.05 11.03 -11.67
C ASN A 296 -20.33 12.38 -11.78
N ARG A 297 -20.30 13.18 -10.72
CA ARG A 297 -19.56 14.45 -10.65
C ARG A 297 -19.17 14.75 -9.21
N HIS A 298 -18.24 15.70 -9.02
CA HIS A 298 -17.88 16.16 -7.69
C HIS A 298 -19.05 16.83 -6.97
N VAL A 299 -19.20 16.52 -5.69
CA VAL A 299 -20.07 17.22 -4.74
C VAL A 299 -19.20 18.22 -3.97
N ILE A 300 -19.51 19.51 -4.11
CA ILE A 300 -18.77 20.55 -3.39
C ILE A 300 -19.25 20.62 -1.93
N VAL A 301 -18.32 20.53 -0.99
CA VAL A 301 -18.57 20.51 0.45
C VAL A 301 -17.88 21.67 1.15
N ASP A 302 -18.60 22.31 2.07
CA ASP A 302 -18.10 23.40 2.92
C ASP A 302 -18.99 23.48 4.15
N ASP A 303 -18.40 23.57 5.35
CA ASP A 303 -19.11 23.84 6.60
C ASP A 303 -20.24 22.81 6.82
N VAL A 304 -19.87 21.53 6.74
CA VAL A 304 -20.81 20.40 6.73
C VAL A 304 -20.18 19.13 7.26
N THR A 305 -20.95 18.38 8.07
CA THR A 305 -20.63 17.01 8.47
C THR A 305 -21.43 16.02 7.63
N ILE A 306 -20.77 15.06 6.98
CA ILE A 306 -21.38 13.96 6.22
C ILE A 306 -20.96 12.63 6.83
N VAL A 307 -21.94 11.81 7.21
CA VAL A 307 -21.74 10.56 7.93
C VAL A 307 -22.46 9.42 7.23
N GLY A 308 -21.73 8.39 6.83
CA GLY A 308 -22.31 7.14 6.34
C GLY A 308 -22.62 6.14 7.44
N ALA A 309 -23.29 5.06 7.07
CA ALA A 309 -23.61 3.95 7.97
C ALA A 309 -22.42 3.02 8.27
N GLY A 310 -21.24 3.33 7.75
CA GLY A 310 -20.03 2.50 7.73
C GLY A 310 -19.60 2.22 6.30
N SER A 311 -18.28 2.19 6.03
CA SER A 311 -17.73 2.05 4.67
C SER A 311 -18.15 0.73 3.98
N TRP A 312 -18.49 -0.30 4.74
CA TRP A 312 -19.05 -1.56 4.23
C TRP A 312 -20.53 -1.50 3.82
N TYR A 313 -21.25 -0.44 4.20
CA TYR A 313 -22.71 -0.34 4.06
C TYR A 313 -23.15 0.82 3.16
N THR A 314 -22.45 1.95 3.22
CA THR A 314 -22.72 3.13 2.39
C THR A 314 -21.64 3.25 1.33
N VAL A 315 -22.02 3.18 0.06
CA VAL A 315 -21.13 3.33 -1.09
C VAL A 315 -21.61 4.47 -1.96
N VAL A 316 -20.79 5.50 -2.14
CA VAL A 316 -20.99 6.54 -3.15
C VAL A 316 -20.09 6.17 -4.31
N THR A 317 -20.66 5.99 -5.50
CA THR A 317 -19.93 5.53 -6.69
C THR A 317 -20.27 6.41 -7.89
N GLY A 318 -19.50 6.41 -8.94
CA GLY A 318 -19.82 7.17 -10.14
C GLY A 318 -19.13 6.61 -11.37
N ARG A 319 -19.73 6.86 -12.52
CA ARG A 319 -19.06 6.66 -13.81
C ARG A 319 -18.08 7.79 -14.04
N GLU A 320 -16.97 7.49 -14.68
CA GLU A 320 -16.20 8.50 -15.37
C GLU A 320 -16.99 9.00 -16.57
N VAL A 321 -17.14 10.31 -16.70
CA VAL A 321 -17.96 10.96 -17.71
C VAL A 321 -17.10 11.97 -18.47
N ALA A 322 -16.98 11.77 -19.78
CA ALA A 322 -16.35 12.74 -20.67
C ALA A 322 -17.14 14.04 -20.70
N LEU A 323 -16.43 15.16 -20.62
CA LEU A 323 -16.97 16.50 -20.70
C LEU A 323 -16.96 16.97 -22.16
N ASP A 324 -18.01 17.66 -22.58
CA ASP A 324 -18.10 18.25 -23.94
C ASP A 324 -16.97 19.25 -24.21
N THR A 325 -16.55 19.96 -23.16
CA THR A 325 -15.41 20.88 -23.16
C THR A 325 -14.60 20.66 -21.89
N PRO A 326 -13.26 20.77 -21.93
CA PRO A 326 -12.45 20.68 -20.72
C PRO A 326 -12.91 21.67 -19.65
N ALA A 327 -12.88 21.25 -18.39
CA ALA A 327 -13.11 22.11 -17.24
C ALA A 327 -11.96 23.14 -17.07
N PRO A 328 -12.14 24.20 -16.24
CA PRO A 328 -11.12 25.23 -16.07
C PRO A 328 -9.76 24.73 -15.57
N ASP A 329 -9.74 23.61 -14.85
CA ASP A 329 -8.55 22.89 -14.37
C ASP A 329 -7.88 22.03 -15.46
N GLY A 330 -8.46 21.96 -16.66
CA GLY A 330 -8.00 21.15 -17.78
C GLY A 330 -8.61 19.74 -17.82
N SER A 331 -9.42 19.34 -16.82
CA SER A 331 -10.06 18.04 -16.78
C SER A 331 -10.95 17.82 -18.00
N ARG A 332 -10.81 16.67 -18.65
CA ARG A 332 -11.64 16.21 -19.76
C ARG A 332 -12.72 15.25 -19.31
N HIS A 333 -12.56 14.68 -18.11
CA HIS A 333 -13.55 13.82 -17.48
C HIS A 333 -13.93 14.33 -16.09
N THR A 334 -15.10 13.91 -15.63
CA THR A 334 -15.54 14.06 -14.24
C THR A 334 -16.00 12.71 -13.69
N GLY A 335 -16.03 12.57 -12.37
CA GLY A 335 -16.43 11.34 -11.71
C GLY A 335 -16.94 11.61 -10.30
N VAL A 336 -17.15 10.54 -9.54
CA VAL A 336 -17.53 10.66 -8.13
C VAL A 336 -16.42 11.35 -7.33
N GLY A 337 -16.80 12.24 -6.42
CA GLY A 337 -15.87 12.80 -5.44
C GLY A 337 -16.52 13.82 -4.51
N PHE A 338 -15.87 14.11 -3.38
CA PHE A 338 -16.25 15.20 -2.48
C PHE A 338 -15.12 16.21 -2.40
N TYR A 339 -15.39 17.44 -2.84
CA TYR A 339 -14.36 18.45 -3.04
C TYR A 339 -14.59 19.67 -2.17
N GLY A 340 -13.51 20.18 -1.58
CA GLY A 340 -13.46 21.55 -1.12
C GLY A 340 -13.54 22.53 -2.29
N ARG A 341 -13.86 23.79 -2.02
CA ARG A 341 -13.69 24.85 -3.02
C ARG A 341 -12.20 25.06 -3.32
N ASP A 342 -11.93 25.68 -4.45
CA ASP A 342 -10.57 26.06 -4.85
C ASP A 342 -9.95 26.97 -3.79
N ALA A 343 -8.65 26.81 -3.53
CA ALA A 343 -7.92 27.65 -2.59
C ALA A 343 -7.98 29.14 -2.98
N ALA A 344 -7.98 29.44 -4.28
CA ALA A 344 -8.12 30.79 -4.83
C ALA A 344 -9.45 31.47 -4.44
N ASP A 345 -10.51 30.69 -4.21
CA ASP A 345 -11.83 31.16 -3.75
C ASP A 345 -11.96 31.15 -2.22
N GLY A 346 -10.84 31.02 -1.50
CA GLY A 346 -10.75 30.94 -0.05
C GLY A 346 -10.87 29.53 0.53
N GLY A 347 -11.02 28.51 -0.32
CA GLY A 347 -11.19 27.12 0.08
C GLY A 347 -12.48 26.84 0.86
N SER A 348 -12.69 25.57 1.16
CA SER A 348 -13.70 25.14 2.13
C SER A 348 -13.11 25.07 3.53
N ARG A 349 -14.00 25.05 4.53
CA ARG A 349 -13.63 24.87 5.95
C ARG A 349 -14.61 23.98 6.68
N ASP A 350 -14.19 23.43 7.83
CA ASP A 350 -15.06 22.71 8.77
C ASP A 350 -15.89 21.60 8.09
N VAL A 351 -15.23 20.85 7.21
CA VAL A 351 -15.82 19.69 6.52
C VAL A 351 -15.45 18.43 7.29
N HIS A 352 -16.43 17.60 7.61
CA HIS A 352 -16.23 16.35 8.34
C HIS A 352 -16.86 15.18 7.60
N LEU A 353 -16.04 14.34 6.97
CA LEU A 353 -16.49 13.17 6.21
C LEU A 353 -16.17 11.89 6.99
N SER A 354 -17.16 11.01 7.18
CA SER A 354 -16.89 9.74 7.87
C SER A 354 -17.78 8.56 7.50
N GLY A 355 -17.20 7.35 7.52
CA GLY A 355 -17.94 6.10 7.51
C GLY A 355 -18.68 5.76 6.21
N PHE A 356 -18.12 6.05 5.03
CA PHE A 356 -18.64 5.59 3.75
C PHE A 356 -17.52 5.24 2.76
N THR A 357 -17.86 4.53 1.70
CA THR A 357 -16.97 4.25 0.57
C THR A 357 -17.15 5.30 -0.52
N ILE A 358 -16.07 5.70 -1.18
CA ILE A 358 -16.07 6.37 -2.48
C ILE A 358 -15.44 5.41 -3.49
N GLU A 359 -16.17 5.06 -4.55
CA GLU A 359 -15.75 4.05 -5.54
C GLU A 359 -15.91 4.60 -6.97
N GLY A 360 -14.80 4.92 -7.62
CA GLY A 360 -14.78 5.47 -8.98
C GLY A 360 -14.96 4.40 -10.07
N ASP A 361 -14.75 4.85 -11.32
CA ASP A 361 -14.73 4.02 -12.53
C ASP A 361 -13.55 4.44 -13.43
N VAL A 362 -12.41 4.75 -12.80
CA VAL A 362 -11.19 5.24 -13.49
C VAL A 362 -10.33 4.05 -13.88
N ARG A 363 -9.95 3.97 -15.16
CA ARG A 363 -9.29 2.77 -15.75
C ARG A 363 -7.96 3.06 -16.44
N GLU A 364 -7.58 4.32 -16.48
CA GLU A 364 -6.30 4.78 -17.03
C GLU A 364 -5.85 6.03 -16.28
N ARG A 365 -4.58 6.41 -16.45
CA ARG A 365 -4.04 7.62 -15.83
C ARG A 365 -4.10 8.76 -16.83
N ILE A 366 -5.01 9.69 -16.60
CA ILE A 366 -5.02 10.98 -17.30
C ILE A 366 -4.70 12.04 -16.27
N ASP A 367 -3.46 12.54 -16.26
CA ASP A 367 -3.02 13.40 -15.15
C ASP A 367 -3.78 14.71 -15.03
N THR A 368 -4.27 15.26 -16.16
CA THR A 368 -5.07 16.48 -16.18
C THR A 368 -6.44 16.33 -15.53
N ASP A 369 -6.95 15.11 -15.41
CA ASP A 369 -8.32 14.88 -14.93
C ASP A 369 -8.37 14.80 -13.42
N GLN A 370 -9.22 15.62 -12.80
CA GLN A 370 -9.47 15.61 -11.36
C GLN A 370 -10.44 14.50 -10.93
N VAL A 371 -10.37 13.29 -11.48
CA VAL A 371 -11.24 12.16 -11.10
C VAL A 371 -10.76 11.44 -9.83
N ASN A 372 -10.45 12.22 -8.80
CA ASN A 372 -10.00 11.77 -7.48
C ASN A 372 -11.19 11.62 -6.52
N ALA A 373 -11.07 10.78 -5.49
CA ALA A 373 -12.17 10.60 -4.54
C ALA A 373 -12.41 11.84 -3.66
N LEU A 374 -11.33 12.53 -3.26
CA LEU A 374 -11.36 13.77 -2.49
C LEU A 374 -10.37 14.79 -3.06
N GLY A 375 -10.72 16.07 -3.04
CA GLY A 375 -9.78 17.13 -3.41
C GLY A 375 -10.24 18.55 -3.12
N GLY A 376 -9.59 19.52 -3.77
CA GLY A 376 -9.73 20.95 -3.47
C GLY A 376 -9.07 21.34 -2.13
N ALA A 377 -9.45 22.50 -1.58
CA ALA A 377 -8.90 23.00 -0.31
C ALA A 377 -9.85 22.77 0.88
N LEU A 378 -9.41 22.04 1.92
CA LEU A 378 -10.20 21.67 3.09
C LEU A 378 -9.58 22.15 4.42
N ASN A 379 -9.82 23.40 4.80
CA ASN A 379 -9.29 23.97 6.04
C ASN A 379 -9.97 23.39 7.29
N HIS A 380 -9.20 23.11 8.34
CA HIS A 380 -9.70 22.67 9.66
C HIS A 380 -10.73 21.53 9.58
N SER A 381 -10.49 20.58 8.67
CA SER A 381 -11.45 19.54 8.28
C SER A 381 -10.98 18.16 8.74
N THR A 382 -11.89 17.17 8.73
CA THR A 382 -11.56 15.78 9.09
C THR A 382 -12.12 14.77 8.10
N ILE A 383 -11.33 13.74 7.80
CA ILE A 383 -11.72 12.57 7.02
C ILE A 383 -11.45 11.35 7.88
N ASP A 384 -12.47 10.56 8.19
CA ASP A 384 -12.35 9.44 9.13
C ASP A 384 -13.08 8.17 8.67
N GLY A 385 -12.37 7.04 8.62
CA GLY A 385 -13.03 5.74 8.41
C GLY A 385 -13.63 5.56 7.01
N LEU A 386 -13.06 6.21 5.98
CA LEU A 386 -13.47 6.02 4.59
C LEU A 386 -12.77 4.81 3.96
N TYR A 387 -13.35 4.34 2.86
CA TYR A 387 -12.69 3.41 1.93
C TYR A 387 -12.73 4.03 0.54
N LEU A 388 -11.57 4.28 -0.07
CA LEU A 388 -11.43 4.94 -1.36
C LEU A 388 -10.87 3.96 -2.39
N HIS A 389 -11.50 3.86 -3.56
CA HIS A 389 -11.24 2.77 -4.52
C HIS A 389 -11.51 3.20 -5.96
N HIS A 390 -10.69 2.74 -6.92
CA HIS A 390 -10.88 2.92 -8.37
C HIS A 390 -11.04 4.38 -8.83
N THR A 391 -10.29 5.28 -8.20
CA THR A 391 -10.13 6.68 -8.61
C THR A 391 -8.71 6.91 -9.15
N LYS A 392 -8.44 8.06 -9.79
CA LYS A 392 -7.07 8.37 -10.21
C LYS A 392 -6.15 8.48 -9.00
N VAL A 393 -6.50 9.39 -8.09
CA VAL A 393 -5.86 9.58 -6.79
C VAL A 393 -6.91 9.39 -5.72
N GLY A 394 -6.53 8.82 -4.57
CA GLY A 394 -7.44 8.72 -3.43
C GLY A 394 -7.80 10.11 -2.90
N MET A 395 -6.79 10.92 -2.57
CA MET A 395 -6.99 12.30 -2.16
C MET A 395 -5.93 13.25 -2.75
N TRP A 396 -6.34 14.22 -3.56
CA TRP A 396 -5.45 15.24 -4.12
C TRP A 396 -5.85 16.63 -3.60
N PHE A 397 -5.09 17.15 -2.65
CA PHE A 397 -5.39 18.45 -2.03
C PHE A 397 -4.50 19.54 -2.60
N ASP A 398 -5.11 20.49 -3.30
CA ASP A 398 -4.46 21.70 -3.77
C ASP A 398 -4.66 22.82 -2.75
N GLY A 399 -3.57 23.24 -2.10
CA GLY A 399 -3.58 24.38 -1.19
C GLY A 399 -3.43 25.74 -1.90
N PRO A 400 -3.16 26.83 -1.15
CA PRO A 400 -2.90 26.84 0.29
C PRO A 400 -4.09 26.40 1.14
N MET A 401 -3.82 25.55 2.14
CA MET A 401 -4.82 25.12 3.13
C MET A 401 -4.16 24.67 4.43
N THR A 402 -4.93 24.56 5.51
CA THR A 402 -4.37 24.17 6.81
C THR A 402 -5.26 23.30 7.68
N GLY A 403 -4.64 22.43 8.49
CA GLY A 403 -5.32 21.76 9.59
C GLY A 403 -6.24 20.62 9.19
N LEU A 404 -6.00 19.97 8.06
CA LEU A 404 -6.73 18.76 7.65
C LEU A 404 -6.23 17.55 8.45
N ARG A 405 -7.15 16.72 8.95
CA ARG A 405 -6.82 15.45 9.61
C ARG A 405 -7.48 14.28 8.91
N VAL A 406 -6.68 13.37 8.38
CA VAL A 406 -7.11 12.08 7.81
C VAL A 406 -6.79 10.96 8.78
N THR A 407 -7.80 10.19 9.18
CA THR A 407 -7.67 9.08 10.13
C THR A 407 -8.39 7.82 9.66
N ASN A 408 -7.88 6.65 10.06
CA ASN A 408 -8.59 5.36 9.96
C ASN A 408 -9.10 5.02 8.54
N THR A 409 -8.46 5.55 7.50
CA THR A 409 -8.97 5.47 6.13
C THR A 409 -8.20 4.42 5.34
N VAL A 410 -8.90 3.68 4.49
CA VAL A 410 -8.31 2.72 3.55
C VAL A 410 -8.37 3.31 2.15
N ILE A 411 -7.24 3.31 1.45
CA ILE A 411 -7.09 3.74 0.06
C ILE A 411 -6.53 2.55 -0.70
N ALA A 412 -7.29 2.03 -1.66
CA ALA A 412 -6.89 0.86 -2.43
C ALA A 412 -7.01 1.11 -3.93
N ASP A 413 -6.16 0.45 -4.71
CA ASP A 413 -6.23 0.34 -6.17
C ASP A 413 -6.45 1.69 -6.86
N GLN A 414 -5.51 2.62 -6.58
CA GLN A 414 -5.42 3.92 -7.24
C GLN A 414 -4.47 3.82 -8.41
N ILE A 415 -4.79 4.49 -9.51
CA ILE A 415 -3.94 4.46 -10.72
C ILE A 415 -2.74 5.42 -10.60
N ALA A 416 -2.80 6.39 -9.70
CA ALA A 416 -1.69 7.27 -9.32
C ALA A 416 -1.51 7.23 -7.79
N ASP A 417 -1.28 8.39 -7.16
CA ASP A 417 -1.02 8.51 -5.74
C ASP A 417 -2.18 7.98 -4.88
N GLY A 418 -1.86 7.50 -3.68
CA GLY A 418 -2.88 7.28 -2.66
C GLY A 418 -3.42 8.60 -2.11
N LEU A 419 -2.51 9.48 -1.69
CA LEU A 419 -2.81 10.84 -1.25
C LEU A 419 -1.64 11.77 -1.54
N ASN A 420 -1.94 12.98 -2.01
CA ASN A 420 -0.95 14.04 -2.19
C ASN A 420 -1.38 15.33 -1.47
N PHE A 421 -0.50 15.84 -0.61
CA PHE A 421 -0.55 17.22 -0.12
C PHE A 421 0.21 18.11 -1.10
N HIS A 422 -0.53 18.72 -2.01
CA HIS A 422 0.01 19.52 -3.09
C HIS A 422 -0.09 21.01 -2.78
N THR A 423 1.04 21.70 -2.88
CA THR A 423 1.22 23.17 -2.80
C THR A 423 0.63 23.85 -1.56
N GLY A 424 1.48 24.26 -0.62
CA GLY A 424 1.06 25.11 0.52
C GLY A 424 0.07 24.46 1.50
N VAL A 425 0.06 23.13 1.62
CA VAL A 425 -0.69 22.43 2.67
C VAL A 425 0.09 22.48 3.96
N THR A 426 -0.53 22.93 5.06
CA THR A 426 0.17 23.11 6.33
C THR A 426 -0.56 22.55 7.56
N HIS A 427 0.19 22.15 8.59
CA HIS A 427 -0.35 21.66 9.86
C HIS A 427 -1.40 20.52 9.70
N SER A 428 -1.25 19.73 8.65
CA SER A 428 -2.17 18.65 8.28
C SER A 428 -1.55 17.29 8.56
N SER A 429 -2.38 16.26 8.74
CA SER A 429 -1.90 14.93 9.10
C SER A 429 -2.67 13.81 8.44
N VAL A 430 -1.95 12.75 8.07
CA VAL A 430 -2.52 11.45 7.69
C VAL A 430 -2.02 10.42 8.69
N THR A 431 -2.94 9.83 9.44
CA THR A 431 -2.58 8.90 10.51
C THR A 431 -3.48 7.68 10.59
N ASN A 432 -2.91 6.55 11.00
CA ASN A 432 -3.65 5.29 11.16
C ASN A 432 -4.42 4.86 9.90
N SER A 433 -3.86 5.11 8.72
CA SER A 433 -4.48 4.79 7.43
C SER A 433 -3.74 3.69 6.68
N VAL A 434 -4.43 3.00 5.78
CA VAL A 434 -3.86 1.96 4.91
C VAL A 434 -3.88 2.46 3.47
N VAL A 435 -2.76 2.34 2.77
CA VAL A 435 -2.70 2.51 1.31
C VAL A 435 -2.18 1.21 0.71
N ARG A 436 -2.93 0.62 -0.22
CA ARG A 436 -2.53 -0.62 -0.90
C ARG A 436 -2.66 -0.47 -2.41
N ASN A 437 -1.66 -0.94 -3.15
CA ASN A 437 -1.71 -1.01 -4.61
C ASN A 437 -1.94 0.37 -5.27
N SER A 438 -1.20 1.41 -4.85
CA SER A 438 -1.17 2.69 -5.56
C SER A 438 -0.33 2.59 -6.83
N GLY A 439 -0.70 3.32 -7.87
CA GLY A 439 -0.01 3.40 -9.16
C GLY A 439 1.00 4.54 -9.26
N ASP A 440 1.29 5.20 -8.13
CA ASP A 440 2.38 6.16 -7.89
C ASP A 440 2.61 6.24 -6.36
N ASP A 441 3.19 7.33 -5.87
CA ASP A 441 3.47 7.60 -4.47
C ASP A 441 2.25 7.32 -3.57
N ALA A 442 2.37 6.37 -2.63
CA ALA A 442 1.24 6.01 -1.80
C ALA A 442 0.80 7.18 -0.89
N LEU A 443 1.77 7.90 -0.31
CA LEU A 443 1.56 9.15 0.43
C LEU A 443 2.64 10.17 0.04
N ALA A 444 2.23 11.31 -0.53
CA ALA A 444 3.14 12.35 -0.99
C ALA A 444 2.88 13.71 -0.32
N MET A 445 3.96 14.45 -0.11
CA MET A 445 3.92 15.89 0.15
C MET A 445 4.71 16.59 -0.94
N TRP A 446 4.02 17.25 -1.87
CA TRP A 446 4.66 17.97 -2.97
C TRP A 446 4.55 19.48 -2.79
N SER A 447 5.68 20.11 -2.43
CA SER A 447 5.78 21.55 -2.21
C SER A 447 5.97 22.33 -3.52
N GLU A 448 5.14 22.08 -4.54
CA GLU A 448 5.23 22.79 -5.83
C GLU A 448 4.93 24.27 -5.67
N GLY A 449 5.93 25.13 -5.92
CA GLY A 449 5.82 26.60 -5.89
C GLY A 449 5.46 27.26 -4.54
N THR A 450 4.87 26.51 -3.60
CA THR A 450 4.57 26.94 -2.23
C THR A 450 4.89 25.82 -1.26
N ALA A 451 5.70 26.13 -0.25
CA ALA A 451 6.17 25.16 0.72
C ALA A 451 5.02 24.54 1.53
N ASN A 452 4.97 23.20 1.57
CA ASN A 452 4.24 22.49 2.60
C ASN A 452 4.95 22.68 3.95
N ALA A 453 4.21 22.78 5.05
CA ALA A 453 4.81 23.05 6.36
C ALA A 453 4.11 22.38 7.54
N GLY A 454 4.88 21.78 8.45
CA GLY A 454 4.34 21.24 9.71
C GLY A 454 3.39 20.05 9.53
N ASN A 455 3.47 19.34 8.40
CA ASN A 455 2.62 18.19 8.13
C ASN A 455 3.19 16.89 8.70
N THR A 456 2.31 15.92 8.96
CA THR A 456 2.69 14.62 9.54
C THR A 456 2.04 13.44 8.82
N PHE A 457 2.85 12.46 8.41
CA PHE A 457 2.38 11.12 8.07
C PHE A 457 2.82 10.13 9.15
N ALA A 458 1.88 9.61 9.94
CA ALA A 458 2.24 8.73 11.04
C ALA A 458 1.34 7.50 11.26
N TYR A 459 1.94 6.39 11.65
CA TYR A 459 1.22 5.12 11.91
C TYR A 459 0.40 4.64 10.70
N ASN A 460 0.89 4.83 9.48
CA ASN A 460 0.22 4.34 8.27
C ASN A 460 0.84 3.02 7.79
N THR A 461 0.02 2.14 7.22
CA THR A 461 0.51 0.95 6.51
C THR A 461 0.43 1.20 5.01
N VAL A 462 1.55 1.10 4.31
CA VAL A 462 1.63 1.14 2.85
C VAL A 462 2.07 -0.24 2.36
N GLN A 463 1.38 -0.80 1.37
CA GLN A 463 1.65 -2.14 0.86
C GLN A 463 1.52 -2.19 -0.66
N SER A 464 2.58 -2.65 -1.31
CA SER A 464 2.64 -2.88 -2.76
C SER A 464 2.35 -1.65 -3.63
N PRO A 465 2.95 -0.47 -3.41
CA PRO A 465 2.90 0.60 -4.42
C PRO A 465 3.61 0.10 -5.68
N VAL A 466 2.89 0.16 -6.81
CA VAL A 466 3.30 -0.42 -8.09
C VAL A 466 4.36 0.44 -8.78
N LEU A 467 4.30 1.76 -8.58
CA LEU A 467 5.23 2.74 -9.12
C LEU A 467 5.63 3.72 -8.03
N ALA A 468 6.81 4.32 -8.17
CA ALA A 468 7.32 5.36 -7.28
C ALA A 468 7.41 4.85 -5.83
N ASN A 469 7.00 5.66 -4.85
CA ASN A 469 7.38 5.42 -3.45
C ASN A 469 6.21 5.01 -2.56
N GLY A 470 6.54 4.45 -1.40
CA GLY A 470 5.56 4.32 -0.33
C GLY A 470 5.23 5.68 0.29
N ILE A 471 6.25 6.44 0.69
CA ILE A 471 6.11 7.80 1.20
C ILE A 471 7.13 8.70 0.52
N ALA A 472 6.67 9.81 -0.07
CA ALA A 472 7.54 10.79 -0.72
C ALA A 472 7.40 12.18 -0.10
N LEU A 473 8.53 12.81 0.19
CA LEU A 473 8.62 14.23 0.54
C LEU A 473 9.34 14.94 -0.61
N TYR A 474 8.68 15.89 -1.24
CA TYR A 474 9.27 16.78 -2.22
C TYR A 474 9.29 18.21 -1.66
N GLY A 475 10.43 18.59 -1.09
CA GLY A 475 10.60 19.89 -0.42
C GLY A 475 9.79 20.06 0.87
N GLY A 476 9.77 21.29 1.38
CA GLY A 476 8.90 21.70 2.49
C GLY A 476 9.60 21.85 3.84
N VAL A 477 8.84 22.27 4.86
CA VAL A 477 9.38 22.77 6.14
C VAL A 477 8.80 22.02 7.33
N ASP A 478 9.64 21.62 8.28
CA ASP A 478 9.21 21.01 9.55
C ASP A 478 8.26 19.79 9.39
N LEU A 479 8.58 18.90 8.45
CA LEU A 479 7.77 17.73 8.14
C LEU A 479 8.10 16.52 9.02
N THR A 480 7.12 15.66 9.26
CA THR A 480 7.28 14.43 10.06
C THR A 480 6.74 13.19 9.35
N VAL A 481 7.55 12.13 9.29
CA VAL A 481 7.19 10.77 8.83
C VAL A 481 7.52 9.79 9.96
N ALA A 482 6.50 9.29 10.67
CA ALA A 482 6.72 8.57 11.92
C ALA A 482 5.96 7.24 12.04
N HIS A 483 6.61 6.18 12.48
CA HIS A 483 5.93 4.92 12.86
C HIS A 483 5.13 4.24 11.75
N ASN A 484 5.47 4.47 10.48
CA ASN A 484 4.81 3.82 9.35
C ASN A 484 5.37 2.41 9.10
N LEU A 485 4.56 1.54 8.50
CA LEU A 485 4.97 0.25 7.95
C LEU A 485 4.84 0.33 6.43
N ILE A 486 5.93 0.18 5.69
CA ILE A 486 5.95 0.38 4.24
C ILE A 486 6.56 -0.85 3.58
N ALA A 487 5.76 -1.58 2.83
CA ALA A 487 6.17 -2.86 2.28
C ALA A 487 5.97 -2.92 0.77
N ASP A 488 6.86 -3.68 0.15
CA ASP A 488 6.73 -4.17 -1.21
C ASP A 488 6.64 -3.13 -2.35
N PRO A 489 7.37 -1.99 -2.34
CA PRO A 489 7.42 -1.11 -3.53
C PRO A 489 8.00 -1.87 -4.74
N VAL A 490 7.50 -1.62 -5.94
CA VAL A 490 7.78 -2.50 -7.10
C VAL A 490 8.84 -1.92 -8.04
N ARG A 491 8.70 -0.67 -8.51
CA ARG A 491 9.63 -0.07 -9.50
C ARG A 491 9.70 1.46 -9.40
N GLU A 492 10.83 2.01 -9.87
CA GLU A 492 11.06 3.46 -10.08
C GLU A 492 10.81 4.34 -8.84
N GLY A 493 10.96 3.74 -7.65
CA GLY A 493 10.89 4.37 -6.35
C GLY A 493 10.95 3.30 -5.26
N SER A 494 10.88 3.69 -3.99
CA SER A 494 11.16 2.77 -2.88
C SER A 494 10.27 3.05 -1.66
N ALA A 495 10.63 2.62 -0.46
CA ALA A 495 9.75 2.83 0.69
C ALA A 495 9.64 4.31 1.06
N ILE A 496 10.75 5.03 1.24
CA ILE A 496 10.75 6.45 1.62
C ILE A 496 11.66 7.24 0.68
N GLN A 497 11.14 8.29 0.04
CA GLN A 497 11.93 9.27 -0.71
C GLN A 497 11.95 10.62 -0.02
N VAL A 498 13.14 11.22 0.03
CA VAL A 498 13.34 12.65 0.29
C VAL A 498 13.94 13.26 -0.98
N GLY A 499 13.08 13.88 -1.79
CA GLY A 499 13.43 14.36 -3.12
C GLY A 499 13.47 15.89 -3.20
N SER A 500 14.52 16.43 -3.80
CA SER A 500 14.60 17.81 -4.23
C SER A 500 14.49 17.86 -5.75
N ARG A 501 13.25 17.69 -6.24
CA ARG A 501 12.85 17.56 -7.64
C ARG A 501 11.45 18.13 -7.86
N PHE A 502 10.99 18.13 -9.11
CA PHE A 502 9.63 18.52 -9.51
C PHE A 502 9.29 19.99 -9.19
N GLY A 503 10.27 20.90 -9.28
CA GLY A 503 10.04 22.31 -9.02
C GLY A 503 9.65 22.62 -7.56
N ALA A 504 9.86 21.67 -6.64
CA ALA A 504 9.51 21.84 -5.24
C ALA A 504 10.34 22.93 -4.57
N GLU A 505 9.72 23.63 -3.62
CA GLU A 505 10.41 24.52 -2.68
C GLU A 505 11.48 23.76 -1.88
N PRO A 506 12.61 24.38 -1.49
CA PRO A 506 13.66 23.71 -0.73
C PRO A 506 13.16 23.08 0.57
N PHE A 507 13.85 22.03 1.02
CA PHE A 507 13.71 21.60 2.40
C PHE A 507 14.23 22.68 3.35
N ALA A 508 13.50 22.95 4.42
CA ALA A 508 13.97 23.83 5.50
C ALA A 508 13.42 23.39 6.87
N GLY A 509 13.88 24.05 7.92
CA GLY A 509 13.55 23.65 9.29
C GLY A 509 14.10 22.25 9.59
N ARG A 510 13.33 21.44 10.31
CA ARG A 510 13.72 20.06 10.65
C ARG A 510 12.76 19.02 10.05
N ILE A 511 13.30 18.15 9.20
CA ILE A 511 12.59 16.97 8.69
C ILE A 511 12.86 15.80 9.63
N ARG A 512 11.80 15.21 10.20
CA ARG A 512 11.87 14.09 11.13
C ARG A 512 11.34 12.83 10.48
N ILE A 513 12.21 11.84 10.32
CA ILE A 513 11.84 10.51 9.83
C ILE A 513 12.14 9.55 10.98
N THR A 514 11.12 9.02 11.65
CA THR A 514 11.35 8.32 12.92
C THR A 514 10.54 7.05 13.11
N GLY A 515 11.24 6.01 13.52
CA GLY A 515 10.64 4.75 13.91
C GLY A 515 9.80 4.14 12.80
N ASN A 516 10.16 4.28 11.53
CA ASN A 516 9.47 3.62 10.43
C ASN A 516 10.01 2.20 10.25
N THR A 517 9.22 1.32 9.65
CA THR A 517 9.68 -0.02 9.23
C THR A 517 9.43 -0.19 7.75
N THR A 518 10.49 -0.47 7.00
CA THR A 518 10.40 -0.77 5.57
C THR A 518 10.66 -2.25 5.33
N VAL A 519 9.94 -2.86 4.39
CA VAL A 519 10.04 -4.29 4.13
C VAL A 519 10.16 -4.53 2.63
N ARG A 520 11.17 -5.31 2.20
CA ARG A 520 11.35 -5.68 0.78
C ARG A 520 11.38 -4.48 -0.17
N ALA A 521 11.95 -3.39 0.32
CA ALA A 521 12.12 -2.13 -0.38
C ALA A 521 13.46 -2.08 -1.15
N GLY A 522 13.83 -0.90 -1.64
CA GLY A 522 15.04 -0.66 -2.44
C GLY A 522 14.92 -1.34 -3.78
N THR A 523 14.02 -0.87 -4.66
CA THR A 523 13.74 -1.52 -5.94
C THR A 523 14.87 -1.30 -6.94
N TYR A 524 14.77 -1.96 -8.09
CA TYR A 524 15.61 -1.63 -9.24
C TYR A 524 15.04 -0.41 -9.97
N ASP A 525 15.89 0.56 -10.29
CA ASP A 525 15.57 1.69 -11.16
C ASP A 525 15.99 1.37 -12.60
N LEU A 526 15.01 1.37 -13.51
CA LEU A 526 15.22 0.98 -14.90
C LEU A 526 15.99 2.02 -15.72
N ASN A 527 15.88 3.30 -15.35
CA ASN A 527 16.50 4.40 -16.08
C ASN A 527 17.99 4.48 -15.78
N TRP A 528 18.35 4.38 -14.50
CA TRP A 528 19.75 4.40 -14.07
C TRP A 528 20.41 3.02 -14.10
N ASN A 529 19.61 1.94 -14.19
CA ASN A 529 20.09 0.57 -14.14
C ASN A 529 20.91 0.33 -12.85
N ILE A 530 20.34 0.73 -11.72
CA ILE A 530 20.92 0.57 -10.38
C ILE A 530 19.83 0.24 -9.35
N GLY A 531 20.26 -0.26 -8.20
CA GLY A 531 19.39 -0.48 -7.05
C GLY A 531 19.19 0.79 -6.22
N LEU A 532 17.94 1.07 -5.84
CA LEU A 532 17.58 2.14 -4.90
C LEU A 532 17.84 1.74 -3.44
N GLY A 533 17.79 2.73 -2.55
CA GLY A 533 17.76 2.53 -1.10
C GLY A 533 16.34 2.28 -0.60
N ALA A 534 16.17 1.51 0.49
CA ALA A 534 14.88 1.44 1.19
C ALA A 534 14.40 2.83 1.61
N ILE A 535 15.31 3.66 2.12
CA ILE A 535 15.21 5.11 2.12
C ILE A 535 16.20 5.69 1.10
N TRP A 536 15.77 6.70 0.35
CA TRP A 536 16.65 7.37 -0.61
C TRP A 536 16.46 8.88 -0.67
N PHE A 537 17.57 9.58 -0.82
CA PHE A 537 17.69 11.03 -0.90
C PHE A 537 18.11 11.39 -2.30
N TYR A 538 17.34 12.25 -2.98
CA TYR A 538 17.57 12.57 -4.38
C TYR A 538 17.66 14.08 -4.61
N ALA A 539 18.86 14.57 -4.89
CA ALA A 539 19.10 15.95 -5.28
C ALA A 539 19.12 16.07 -6.81
N LEU A 540 18.12 16.77 -7.37
CA LEU A 540 18.03 17.04 -8.80
C LEU A 540 18.01 18.55 -9.07
N ASP A 541 16.98 19.24 -8.60
CA ASP A 541 16.78 20.66 -8.92
C ASP A 541 17.71 21.58 -8.12
N ARG A 542 18.14 21.13 -6.93
CA ARG A 542 18.97 21.86 -5.98
C ARG A 542 19.54 20.91 -4.92
N SER A 543 20.49 21.42 -4.15
CA SER A 543 21.08 20.72 -2.99
C SER A 543 20.06 20.47 -1.88
N ILE A 544 20.30 19.42 -1.10
CA ILE A 544 19.59 19.14 0.15
C ILE A 544 20.56 19.44 1.29
N ASP A 545 20.25 20.45 2.12
CA ASP A 545 21.11 20.92 3.22
C ASP A 545 20.34 21.25 4.51
N ALA A 546 19.07 20.81 4.60
CA ALA A 546 18.23 20.96 5.78
C ALA A 546 18.64 20.02 6.93
N ASP A 547 18.13 20.29 8.14
CA ASP A 547 18.28 19.39 9.30
C ASP A 547 17.38 18.17 9.12
N ILE A 548 17.93 17.07 8.57
CA ILE A 548 17.19 15.83 8.35
C ILE A 548 17.65 14.76 9.34
N GLN A 549 16.73 14.33 10.20
CA GLN A 549 16.98 13.34 11.24
C GLN A 549 16.20 12.05 10.94
N VAL A 550 16.94 10.97 10.66
CA VAL A 550 16.41 9.61 10.55
C VAL A 550 16.72 8.89 11.87
N THR A 551 15.71 8.47 12.63
CA THR A 551 15.93 7.94 13.99
C THR A 551 15.05 6.74 14.33
N GLY A 552 15.65 5.60 14.68
CA GLY A 552 14.92 4.41 15.14
C GLY A 552 14.22 3.61 14.04
N ASP A 553 14.55 3.88 12.78
CA ASP A 553 13.99 3.19 11.62
C ASP A 553 14.54 1.76 11.51
N ALA A 554 13.74 0.84 10.96
CA ALA A 554 14.14 -0.54 10.69
C ALA A 554 13.94 -0.88 9.21
N TYR A 555 15.00 -1.34 8.54
CA TYR A 555 14.99 -1.73 7.14
C TYR A 555 15.17 -3.24 7.05
N LEU A 556 14.10 -3.93 6.64
CA LEU A 556 14.01 -5.38 6.63
C LEU A 556 14.03 -5.89 5.19
N ASP A 557 14.95 -6.82 4.88
CA ASP A 557 14.99 -7.55 3.61
C ASP A 557 15.06 -6.63 2.38
N SER A 558 15.92 -5.60 2.41
CA SER A 558 16.05 -4.64 1.30
C SER A 558 16.67 -5.32 0.07
N THR A 559 16.08 -5.15 -1.11
CA THR A 559 16.52 -5.83 -2.34
C THR A 559 17.90 -5.38 -2.77
N TYR A 560 18.18 -4.08 -2.71
CA TYR A 560 19.49 -3.51 -3.00
C TYR A 560 20.05 -2.83 -1.76
N ASN A 561 19.99 -1.50 -1.69
CA ASN A 561 20.60 -0.72 -0.62
C ASN A 561 19.59 -0.47 0.50
N ALA A 562 20.08 -0.31 1.73
CA ALA A 562 19.24 0.14 2.83
C ALA A 562 19.04 1.66 2.76
N ILE A 563 20.14 2.40 2.60
CA ILE A 563 20.18 3.86 2.49
C ILE A 563 20.86 4.24 1.18
N MET A 564 20.27 5.18 0.45
CA MET A 564 20.88 5.76 -0.75
C MET A 564 20.85 7.28 -0.75
N LEU A 565 21.96 7.91 -1.12
CA LEU A 565 22.03 9.34 -1.39
C LEU A 565 22.56 9.52 -2.80
N VAL A 566 21.79 10.21 -3.65
CA VAL A 566 22.07 10.30 -5.09
C VAL A 566 21.78 11.68 -5.63
N SER A 567 22.60 12.11 -6.58
CA SER A 567 22.32 13.23 -7.46
C SER A 567 22.30 12.75 -8.90
N ASP A 568 21.45 13.35 -9.73
CA ASP A 568 21.39 12.94 -11.15
C ASP A 568 22.68 13.31 -11.87
N TRP A 569 23.05 12.51 -12.87
CA TRP A 569 24.30 12.67 -13.60
C TRP A 569 24.47 14.07 -14.21
N PRO A 570 23.46 14.70 -14.84
CA PRO A 570 23.61 16.02 -15.45
C PRO A 570 23.91 17.15 -14.45
N VAL A 571 23.58 16.96 -13.17
CA VAL A 571 23.69 17.98 -12.11
C VAL A 571 24.62 17.56 -10.97
N LYS A 572 25.27 16.39 -11.06
CA LYS A 572 26.09 15.78 -9.99
C LYS A 572 27.20 16.67 -9.40
N ASP A 573 27.61 17.69 -10.15
CA ASP A 573 28.66 18.66 -9.76
C ASP A 573 28.09 20.03 -9.33
N GLN A 574 26.77 20.20 -9.44
CA GLN A 574 26.04 21.44 -9.12
C GLN A 574 25.27 21.32 -7.81
N VAL A 575 24.85 20.09 -7.46
CA VAL A 575 24.08 19.79 -6.26
C VAL A 575 24.84 18.82 -5.35
N ARG A 576 24.48 18.84 -4.08
CA ARG A 576 25.06 17.99 -3.03
C ARG A 576 24.01 17.67 -1.98
N ILE A 577 24.27 16.62 -1.19
CA ILE A 577 23.41 16.24 -0.07
C ILE A 577 24.22 16.31 1.23
N ASP A 578 23.86 17.25 2.09
CA ASP A 578 24.43 17.46 3.42
C ASP A 578 23.29 17.42 4.48
N GLY A 579 23.64 17.48 5.77
CA GLY A 579 22.65 17.66 6.84
C GLY A 579 21.83 16.42 7.23
N VAL A 580 22.11 15.25 6.65
CA VAL A 580 21.42 13.99 6.97
C VAL A 580 22.12 13.27 8.12
N VAL A 581 21.35 12.95 9.17
CA VAL A 581 21.82 12.24 10.36
C VAL A 581 20.98 10.98 10.58
N PHE A 582 21.63 9.83 10.69
CA PHE A 582 21.03 8.54 11.01
C PHE A 582 21.37 8.15 12.45
N ARG A 583 20.34 7.80 13.24
CA ARG A 583 20.49 7.36 14.63
C ARG A 583 19.67 6.11 14.92
N ASP A 584 20.25 5.15 15.62
CA ASP A 584 19.53 3.97 16.14
C ASP A 584 18.77 3.20 15.03
N VAL A 585 19.32 3.20 13.81
CA VAL A 585 18.73 2.51 12.66
C VAL A 585 19.12 1.04 12.69
N ARG A 586 18.18 0.15 12.37
CA ARG A 586 18.43 -1.29 12.25
C ARG A 586 18.29 -1.74 10.80
N VAL A 587 19.31 -2.42 10.28
CA VAL A 587 19.28 -3.05 8.96
C VAL A 587 19.37 -4.56 9.14
N ASP A 588 18.27 -5.26 8.87
CA ASP A 588 18.23 -6.73 8.87
C ASP A 588 18.07 -7.23 7.43
N GLY A 589 19.20 -7.39 6.76
CA GLY A 589 19.24 -7.81 5.36
C GLY A 589 19.20 -6.65 4.38
N THR A 590 20.27 -6.51 3.61
CA THR A 590 20.31 -5.63 2.44
C THR A 590 21.12 -6.31 1.34
N GLY A 591 20.55 -6.41 0.14
CA GLY A 591 21.14 -7.19 -0.94
C GLY A 591 22.48 -6.67 -1.44
N THR A 592 22.75 -5.38 -1.26
CA THR A 592 24.03 -4.75 -1.56
C THR A 592 24.60 -4.07 -0.31
N SER A 593 24.44 -2.76 -0.15
CA SER A 593 25.15 -1.96 0.85
C SER A 593 24.21 -1.36 1.88
N VAL A 594 24.72 -1.11 3.09
CA VAL A 594 23.97 -0.32 4.08
C VAL A 594 23.80 1.10 3.58
N VAL A 595 24.88 1.69 3.05
CA VAL A 595 24.88 3.04 2.46
C VAL A 595 25.42 2.99 1.04
N SER A 596 24.67 3.54 0.09
CA SER A 596 25.12 3.84 -1.27
C SER A 596 25.16 5.35 -1.47
N ALA A 597 26.37 5.93 -1.57
CA ALA A 597 26.58 7.36 -1.73
C ALA A 597 27.06 7.68 -3.15
N ARG A 598 26.21 8.35 -3.92
CA ARG A 598 26.37 8.71 -5.35
C ARG A 598 26.12 10.20 -5.56
N THR A 599 26.67 11.00 -4.68
CA THR A 599 26.58 12.46 -4.65
C THR A 599 27.73 13.02 -3.83
N ALA A 600 28.08 14.30 -4.01
CA ALA A 600 28.94 15.00 -3.07
C ALA A 600 28.16 15.37 -1.79
N GLY A 601 28.88 15.60 -0.69
CA GLY A 601 28.26 16.01 0.58
C GLY A 601 28.67 15.16 1.76
N GLY A 602 27.72 14.78 2.60
CA GLY A 602 27.99 13.85 3.69
C GLY A 602 26.79 13.51 4.56
N ALA A 603 26.94 12.42 5.32
CA ALA A 603 25.96 11.97 6.31
C ALA A 603 26.66 11.48 7.58
N SER A 604 25.95 11.56 8.70
CA SER A 604 26.44 11.13 10.01
C SER A 604 25.64 9.94 10.55
N PHE A 605 26.31 9.00 11.21
CA PHE A 605 25.73 7.75 11.67
C PHE A 605 26.07 7.49 13.14
N ALA A 606 25.06 7.26 13.98
CA ALA A 606 25.24 6.86 15.38
C ALA A 606 24.33 5.68 15.72
N GLY A 607 24.83 4.65 16.39
CA GLY A 607 23.97 3.53 16.82
C GLY A 607 23.29 2.76 15.67
N VAL A 608 23.84 2.81 14.44
CA VAL A 608 23.27 2.05 13.32
C VAL A 608 23.81 0.64 13.36
N ASP A 609 22.90 -0.31 13.55
CA ASP A 609 23.23 -1.72 13.61
C ASP A 609 22.79 -2.43 12.32
N ALA A 610 23.70 -3.17 11.69
CA ALA A 610 23.41 -3.88 10.45
C ALA A 610 23.84 -5.34 10.50
N ARG A 611 23.02 -6.25 9.98
CA ARG A 611 23.40 -7.64 9.75
C ARG A 611 22.93 -8.10 8.37
N ASN A 612 23.52 -9.20 7.90
CA ASN A 612 23.16 -9.80 6.61
C ASN A 612 23.36 -8.83 5.42
N VAL A 613 24.51 -8.15 5.37
CA VAL A 613 24.87 -7.20 4.31
C VAL A 613 25.51 -7.95 3.14
N GLY A 614 24.95 -7.78 1.93
CA GLY A 614 25.33 -8.55 0.75
C GLY A 614 26.64 -8.10 0.07
N ALA A 615 27.04 -6.84 0.26
CA ALA A 615 28.23 -6.23 -0.32
C ALA A 615 29.01 -5.42 0.73
N VAL A 616 29.93 -4.54 0.29
CA VAL A 616 30.60 -3.60 1.19
C VAL A 616 29.55 -2.72 1.90
N GLY A 617 29.73 -2.50 3.21
CA GLY A 617 28.75 -1.78 4.02
C GLY A 617 28.50 -0.34 3.55
N VAL A 618 29.56 0.34 3.09
CA VAL A 618 29.47 1.65 2.44
C VAL A 618 29.99 1.52 1.01
N ASN A 619 29.12 1.75 0.03
CA ASN A 619 29.47 1.93 -1.38
C ASN A 619 29.56 3.43 -1.68
N ASN A 620 30.78 3.98 -1.66
CA ASN A 620 31.02 5.41 -1.76
C ASN A 620 31.61 5.78 -3.13
N CYS A 621 30.76 6.30 -4.00
CA CYS A 621 31.09 6.80 -5.34
C CYS A 621 31.28 8.31 -5.41
N GLY A 622 30.80 9.06 -4.40
CA GLY A 622 30.82 10.53 -4.42
C GLY A 622 30.12 11.08 -5.66
N SER A 623 30.66 12.15 -6.24
CA SER A 623 30.23 12.69 -7.55
C SER A 623 31.03 12.10 -8.72
N PHE A 624 31.63 10.91 -8.52
CA PHE A 624 32.35 10.13 -9.52
C PHE A 624 33.63 10.79 -10.08
N HIS A 625 34.30 11.70 -9.36
CA HIS A 625 35.63 12.19 -9.80
C HIS A 625 36.78 11.32 -9.34
N PHE A 626 36.58 10.48 -8.32
CA PHE A 626 37.57 9.54 -7.79
C PHE A 626 38.94 10.18 -7.51
N THR A 627 38.93 11.30 -6.81
CA THR A 627 40.14 12.09 -6.58
C THR A 627 41.13 11.39 -5.64
N PRO A 628 42.43 11.74 -5.68
CA PRO A 628 43.40 11.25 -4.69
C PRO A 628 43.08 11.64 -3.23
N ALA A 629 42.20 12.63 -3.02
CA ALA A 629 41.76 13.05 -1.69
C ALA A 629 40.61 12.18 -1.14
N GLY A 630 40.16 11.18 -1.89
CA GLY A 630 39.00 10.33 -1.58
C GLY A 630 37.73 10.81 -2.27
N SER A 631 36.61 10.24 -1.84
CA SER A 631 35.27 10.59 -2.31
C SER A 631 34.89 12.00 -1.85
N GLU A 632 34.07 12.68 -2.65
CA GLU A 632 33.43 13.95 -2.30
C GLU A 632 32.31 13.80 -1.27
N PHE A 633 31.95 12.55 -0.93
CA PHE A 633 30.99 12.24 0.12
C PHE A 633 31.71 11.81 1.41
N THR A 634 31.45 12.55 2.48
CA THR A 634 31.99 12.31 3.81
C THR A 634 31.02 11.47 4.65
N VAL A 635 31.50 10.37 5.17
CA VAL A 635 30.84 9.52 6.16
C VAL A 635 31.38 9.86 7.54
N THR A 636 30.50 10.30 8.43
CA THR A 636 30.87 10.65 9.82
C THR A 636 30.36 9.60 10.78
N ASP A 637 31.27 8.91 11.47
CA ASP A 637 30.95 8.00 12.55
C ASP A 637 30.82 8.78 13.87
N LEU A 638 29.62 8.79 14.45
CA LEU A 638 29.32 9.40 15.74
C LEU A 638 29.32 8.38 16.90
N GLY A 639 29.69 7.12 16.64
CA GLY A 639 29.82 6.05 17.62
C GLY A 639 28.58 5.16 17.76
N GLY A 640 28.80 3.95 18.26
CA GLY A 640 27.75 2.96 18.54
C GLY A 640 27.29 2.15 17.32
N ASN A 641 27.86 2.36 16.13
CA ASN A 641 27.54 1.57 14.94
C ASN A 641 28.09 0.13 15.08
N ASP A 642 27.24 -0.89 14.94
CA ASP A 642 27.60 -2.31 15.11
C ASP A 642 27.24 -3.16 13.88
N GLY A 643 27.81 -4.36 13.78
CA GLY A 643 27.56 -5.32 12.72
C GLY A 643 28.58 -5.28 11.57
N GLY A 644 29.68 -4.54 11.75
CA GLY A 644 30.84 -4.55 10.86
C GLY A 644 30.64 -3.83 9.52
N TRP A 645 29.50 -3.16 9.31
CA TRP A 645 29.22 -2.44 8.08
C TRP A 645 30.03 -1.14 7.94
N LEU A 646 30.39 -0.49 9.06
CA LEU A 646 31.18 0.74 9.11
C LEU A 646 32.54 0.51 9.78
N ALA A 647 33.51 0.03 9.01
CA ALA A 647 34.88 -0.17 9.48
C ALA A 647 35.73 1.11 9.41
N PRO A 648 36.76 1.29 10.27
CA PRO A 648 37.59 2.49 10.29
C PRO A 648 38.26 2.85 8.96
N TRP A 649 38.58 1.87 8.12
CA TRP A 649 39.21 2.10 6.81
C TRP A 649 38.25 2.69 5.76
N LEU A 650 36.94 2.68 6.01
CA LEU A 650 35.95 3.35 5.16
C LEU A 650 35.89 4.87 5.41
N LEU A 651 36.45 5.32 6.53
CA LEU A 651 36.31 6.70 7.01
C LEU A 651 37.51 7.58 6.62
N PRO A 652 37.28 8.90 6.47
CA PRO A 652 35.97 9.54 6.42
C PRO A 652 35.32 9.44 5.03
N ASN A 653 36.07 9.14 3.98
CA ASN A 653 35.62 9.28 2.61
C ASN A 653 36.32 8.31 1.64
N THR A 654 36.65 7.10 2.09
CA THR A 654 37.31 6.11 1.22
C THR A 654 36.42 5.79 0.02
N ILE A 655 37.01 5.78 -1.17
CA ILE A 655 36.33 5.38 -2.41
C ILE A 655 36.19 3.85 -2.40
N THR A 656 34.96 3.37 -2.41
CA THR A 656 34.60 1.95 -2.47
C THR A 656 33.62 1.64 -3.60
N CYS A 657 33.54 2.56 -4.56
CA CYS A 657 32.53 2.55 -5.61
C CYS A 657 32.51 1.24 -6.39
N ASP A 658 31.41 0.51 -6.24
CA ASP A 658 30.93 -0.49 -7.19
C ASP A 658 29.63 0.05 -7.80
N ASP A 659 29.64 0.31 -9.10
CA ASP A 659 28.49 0.92 -9.77
C ASP A 659 27.28 -0.02 -9.82
N ARG A 660 27.51 -1.34 -9.89
CA ARG A 660 26.44 -2.36 -9.97
C ARG A 660 26.87 -3.63 -9.24
N PRO A 661 27.03 -3.59 -7.91
CA PRO A 661 27.45 -4.75 -7.15
C PRO A 661 26.44 -5.88 -7.33
N PRO A 662 26.89 -7.15 -7.40
CA PRO A 662 26.00 -8.30 -7.39
C PRO A 662 25.06 -8.25 -6.19
N VAL A 663 23.78 -8.52 -6.42
CA VAL A 663 22.78 -8.58 -5.36
C VAL A 663 22.85 -9.94 -4.68
N VAL A 664 23.01 -9.95 -3.35
CA VAL A 664 22.95 -11.16 -2.52
C VAL A 664 21.66 -11.13 -1.70
N PRO A 665 20.63 -11.91 -2.05
CA PRO A 665 19.39 -11.93 -1.29
C PRO A 665 19.64 -12.25 0.20
N PRO A 666 19.18 -11.40 1.14
CA PRO A 666 19.36 -11.68 2.56
C PRO A 666 18.46 -12.84 3.01
N PRO A 667 18.78 -13.48 4.15
CA PRO A 667 17.86 -14.42 4.80
C PRO A 667 16.58 -13.70 5.27
N PRO A 668 15.50 -14.44 5.58
CA PRO A 668 14.31 -13.85 6.18
C PRO A 668 14.64 -13.05 7.45
N PRO A 669 14.04 -11.85 7.64
CA PRO A 669 14.26 -11.05 8.83
C PRO A 669 13.87 -11.77 10.11
N SER A 670 14.52 -11.40 11.21
CA SER A 670 14.22 -11.94 12.54
C SER A 670 14.19 -10.83 13.60
N THR A 671 13.68 -11.14 14.78
CA THR A 671 13.69 -10.18 15.90
C THR A 671 15.12 -9.73 16.20
N TRP A 672 15.28 -8.47 16.56
CA TRP A 672 16.58 -7.89 16.91
C TRP A 672 17.05 -8.35 18.29
#